data_AF-A0A0L0C191-F1
#
_entry.id   AF-A0A0L0C191-F1
#
_cell.length_a   1.000
_cell.length_b   1.000
_cell.length_c   1.000
_cell.angle_alpha   90.00
_cell.angle_beta   90.00
_cell.angle_gamma   90.00
#
_symmetry.space_group_name_H-M   'P 1'
#
loop_
_entity.id
_entity.type
_entity.pdbx_description
1 polymer ?
#
loop_
_entity_poly.entity_id
_entity_poly.type
_entity_poly.pdbx_seq_one_letter_code
_entity_poly.pdbx_strand_id
1 'polypeptide(L)'
;MNYTCLALNGVISVGAYLMAIRIIPRFREMFIKANLYGKDLCKKDQTQVPESLGVLIGCVFLVAMFLFIPVPFTLEDTAAMDVTTGGKPSTFPHEEFVELIVALLSICCMILLGFADDVLDLRWRHKLMLPTMATLPLLMVYYVNYNSTTVIMPKFVRSFVGESLDIGVLYYIYMGMLAVFCTNAINILAGINGLEVGQSIIIAGSILVFNVIELYLGHQIDGHKFSIYLMLPFFAVSLALWKYNNSTQHNGRDLHDGSKEMMQLLKPATPTNINQQVQQQLLHNQHNHNHLHQHHQQQTFTKGTWTKRFILWSILLIQFGFILCFWLMQLGLSDKLNETTGSNHELEENRIHFVQSAALKASQKLKADGKVLEVTNFQWPSRDLKFQNEFLLHKNTYNLSEAEKIMFGETALWCFKEGTVNETRLKGSIEWDDSNPWQENCECWPEWHGRDCGQPEVIWRALLTAKMPYKVKDPTREEAHRLVYMLEGAFLNLDLMELQIKAVSKVVDYFIVYLKRHPINNKDLKAIKFRLKQLLPMKNYFLYHCKLPAYNNCSSAEAYRLFRQQQLPTNAIKPTDIFIFTDDKTILGHRALNFLKYYGSDLAPVIQFRLKFTIYGFYWQHPQQTYLSGLISSFQNIDNADANPTLLLTQITSQHRQQQPSLVIGDLNHFGGWFCKYCQEPDEIIAELHLIQSSSNHKLTSNSTLTASASSPSKSIQNTVVFPADKKHSSNIDAAYVQQLISTGIYLKDGKTQLQKVRRFSDKYYAPHYASEQSWKYGHLLINIYESLEDLLASDNEDEMPMSWLVSWLKFLRDPRSGCGSNPKSREEYPSQVFVGDTFCYFAGMTFAVVGIIGHFSKTLILFFLPQIINFLYSIPQLFKFVPCPRHRLPKYDPKSDLLHISTTEFNKNELNILGKIMVTILKTFKLITWQEMPDGRVITNNFTLINFVLVVFGPVHEKVVTQMLMAVQVCCTILAFVIRYPLASYFYDS
;
A
#
# COMPACT_ATOMS: atom_id res chain seq x y z
N MET A 1 18.54 -1.46 -7.78
CA MET A 1 17.91 -2.70 -7.27
C MET A 1 19.01 -3.65 -6.83
N ASN A 2 18.91 -4.23 -5.64
CA ASN A 2 19.84 -5.28 -5.21
C ASN A 2 19.37 -6.62 -5.80
N TYR A 3 19.97 -7.06 -6.90
CA TYR A 3 19.58 -8.29 -7.63
C TYR A 3 19.85 -9.59 -6.85
N THR A 4 20.57 -9.49 -5.73
CA THR A 4 20.94 -10.58 -4.82
C THR A 4 19.75 -11.32 -4.24
N CYS A 5 18.71 -10.62 -3.77
CA CYS A 5 17.51 -11.26 -3.21
C CYS A 5 16.77 -12.09 -4.27
N LEU A 6 16.61 -11.54 -5.48
CA LEU A 6 15.98 -12.23 -6.60
C LEU A 6 16.81 -13.44 -7.08
N ALA A 7 18.13 -13.30 -7.13
CA ALA A 7 19.04 -14.40 -7.50
C ALA A 7 18.95 -15.56 -6.49
N LEU A 8 18.98 -15.25 -5.19
CA LEU A 8 18.82 -16.26 -4.13
C LEU A 8 17.44 -16.95 -4.19
N ASN A 9 16.38 -16.19 -4.45
CA ASN A 9 15.06 -16.80 -4.68
C ASN A 9 15.07 -17.76 -5.88
N GLY A 10 15.76 -17.39 -6.96
CA GLY A 10 15.97 -18.26 -8.12
C GLY A 10 16.66 -19.57 -7.75
N VAL A 11 17.73 -19.53 -6.95
CA VAL A 11 18.43 -20.74 -6.46
C VAL A 11 17.52 -21.61 -5.60
N ILE A 12 16.78 -21.00 -4.66
CA ILE A 12 15.81 -21.71 -3.80
C ILE A 12 14.72 -22.36 -4.66
N SER A 13 14.23 -21.66 -5.69
CA SER A 13 13.22 -22.15 -6.62
C SER A 13 13.72 -23.37 -7.43
N VAL A 14 14.97 -23.35 -7.90
CA VAL A 14 15.60 -24.52 -8.54
C VAL A 14 15.71 -25.69 -7.57
N GLY A 15 16.11 -25.43 -6.32
CA GLY A 15 16.11 -26.43 -5.25
C GLY A 15 14.73 -27.05 -5.03
N ALA A 16 13.68 -26.22 -4.99
CA ALA A 16 12.29 -26.65 -4.84
C ALA A 16 11.81 -27.53 -6.02
N TYR A 17 12.15 -27.17 -7.27
CA TYR A 17 11.88 -28.00 -8.46
C TYR A 17 12.52 -29.39 -8.34
N LEU A 18 13.82 -29.44 -8.00
CA LEU A 18 14.55 -30.70 -7.85
C LEU A 18 13.99 -31.56 -6.72
N MET A 19 13.59 -30.94 -5.61
CA MET A 19 12.96 -31.61 -4.48
C MET A 19 11.60 -32.20 -4.88
N ALA A 20 10.74 -31.41 -5.55
CA ALA A 20 9.43 -31.86 -6.02
C ALA A 20 9.55 -33.07 -6.96
N ILE A 21 10.47 -33.06 -7.93
CA ILE A 21 10.70 -34.20 -8.83
C ILE A 21 11.07 -35.48 -8.08
N ARG A 22 11.86 -35.38 -7.00
CA ARG A 22 12.27 -36.55 -6.22
C ARG A 22 11.17 -37.09 -5.31
N ILE A 23 10.32 -36.22 -4.76
CA ILE A 23 9.30 -36.61 -3.78
C ILE A 23 8.06 -37.21 -4.46
N ILE A 24 7.60 -36.66 -5.58
CA ILE A 24 6.39 -37.12 -6.29
C ILE A 24 6.34 -38.67 -6.46
N PRO A 25 7.35 -39.33 -7.06
CA PRO A 25 7.29 -40.77 -7.27
C PRO A 25 7.39 -41.58 -5.96
N ARG A 26 8.06 -41.05 -4.93
CA ARG A 26 8.22 -41.73 -3.63
C ARG A 26 6.91 -41.78 -2.84
N PHE A 27 6.08 -40.75 -2.96
CA PHE A 27 4.83 -40.66 -2.23
C PHE A 27 3.64 -41.30 -2.96
N ARG A 28 3.79 -41.64 -4.24
CA ARG A 28 2.73 -42.28 -5.06
C ARG A 28 2.09 -43.49 -4.39
N GLU A 29 2.88 -44.43 -3.90
CA GLU A 29 2.34 -45.64 -3.26
C GLU A 29 1.57 -45.34 -1.98
N MET A 30 1.98 -44.32 -1.23
CA MET A 30 1.32 -43.93 0.02
C MET A 30 -0.09 -43.41 -0.25
N PHE A 31 -0.27 -42.58 -1.28
CA PHE A 31 -1.58 -42.06 -1.68
C PHE A 31 -2.51 -43.17 -2.16
N ILE A 32 -1.98 -44.13 -2.94
CA ILE A 32 -2.75 -45.30 -3.36
C ILE A 32 -3.17 -46.14 -2.14
N LYS A 33 -2.24 -46.41 -1.20
CA LYS A 33 -2.53 -47.13 0.06
C LYS A 33 -3.56 -46.40 0.93
N ALA A 34 -3.59 -45.08 0.89
CA ALA A 34 -4.55 -44.24 1.60
C ALA A 34 -5.93 -44.12 0.89
N ASN A 35 -6.15 -44.86 -0.21
CA ASN A 35 -7.33 -44.75 -1.07
C ASN A 35 -7.55 -43.36 -1.69
N LEU A 36 -6.49 -42.57 -1.85
CA LEU A 36 -6.49 -41.30 -2.56
C LEU A 36 -6.01 -41.53 -4.00
N TYR A 37 -6.88 -42.12 -4.81
CA TYR A 37 -6.61 -42.37 -6.23
C TYR A 37 -7.86 -42.17 -7.08
N GLY A 38 -7.66 -41.74 -8.33
CA GLY A 38 -8.68 -41.64 -9.36
C GLY A 38 -8.42 -42.65 -10.49
N LYS A 39 -9.44 -42.88 -11.32
CA LYS A 39 -9.28 -43.60 -12.59
C LYS A 39 -9.18 -42.59 -13.73
N ASP A 40 -8.24 -42.80 -14.64
CA ASP A 40 -8.16 -41.99 -15.86
C ASP A 40 -9.30 -42.34 -16.82
N LEU A 41 -10.33 -41.49 -16.85
CA LEU A 41 -11.54 -41.69 -17.66
C LEU A 41 -11.29 -41.45 -19.16
N CYS A 42 -10.16 -40.82 -19.52
CA CYS A 42 -9.79 -40.48 -20.89
C CYS A 42 -8.87 -41.53 -21.53
N LYS A 43 -8.68 -42.69 -20.89
CA LYS A 43 -7.81 -43.77 -21.37
C LYS A 43 -8.48 -45.15 -21.29
N LYS A 44 -8.00 -46.07 -22.13
CA LYS A 44 -8.52 -47.43 -22.25
C LYS A 44 -8.31 -48.29 -21.00
N ASP A 45 -7.12 -48.24 -20.41
CA ASP A 45 -6.75 -49.12 -19.30
C ASP A 45 -7.33 -48.69 -17.94
N GLN A 46 -7.88 -47.45 -17.86
CA GLN A 46 -8.47 -46.85 -16.65
C GLN A 46 -7.68 -47.16 -15.36
N THR A 47 -6.36 -47.08 -15.44
CA THR A 47 -5.46 -47.40 -14.34
C THR A 47 -5.70 -46.47 -13.15
N GLN A 48 -5.44 -46.98 -11.94
CA GLN A 48 -5.48 -46.17 -10.73
C GLN A 48 -4.28 -45.23 -10.68
N VAL A 49 -4.55 -43.93 -10.59
CA VAL A 49 -3.56 -42.85 -10.53
C VAL A 49 -3.74 -42.11 -9.20
N PRO A 50 -2.66 -41.86 -8.41
CA PRO A 50 -2.77 -41.15 -7.14
C PRO A 50 -3.35 -39.75 -7.35
N GLU A 51 -4.23 -39.33 -6.45
CA GLU A 51 -4.92 -38.03 -6.49
C GLU A 51 -4.39 -37.08 -5.41
N SER A 52 -4.73 -35.79 -5.51
CA SER A 52 -4.37 -34.75 -4.53
C SER A 52 -2.87 -34.47 -4.37
N LEU A 53 -2.05 -34.75 -5.38
CA LEU A 53 -0.62 -34.46 -5.28
C LEU A 53 -0.30 -32.95 -5.24
N GLY A 54 -1.28 -32.08 -5.49
CA GLY A 54 -1.18 -30.65 -5.21
C GLY A 54 -0.74 -30.36 -3.77
N VAL A 55 -1.10 -31.20 -2.79
CA VAL A 55 -0.70 -31.00 -1.37
C VAL A 55 0.81 -31.09 -1.19
N LEU A 56 1.45 -32.05 -1.87
CA LEU A 56 2.88 -32.27 -1.80
C LEU A 56 3.65 -31.08 -2.36
N ILE A 57 3.17 -30.59 -3.50
CA ILE A 57 3.75 -29.45 -4.23
C ILE A 57 3.56 -28.15 -3.46
N GLY A 58 2.38 -27.95 -2.86
CA GLY A 58 2.12 -26.85 -1.93
C GLY A 58 3.05 -26.88 -0.72
N CYS A 59 3.32 -28.05 -0.13
CA CYS A 59 4.28 -28.18 0.97
C CYS A 59 5.71 -27.83 0.56
N VAL A 60 6.18 -28.30 -0.61
CA VAL A 60 7.51 -27.95 -1.12
C VAL A 60 7.62 -26.44 -1.37
N PHE A 61 6.57 -25.82 -1.91
CA PHE A 61 6.49 -24.36 -2.06
C PHE A 61 6.59 -23.64 -0.72
N LEU A 62 5.81 -24.04 0.30
CA LEU A 62 5.84 -23.41 1.62
C LEU A 62 7.22 -23.54 2.28
N VAL A 63 7.88 -24.70 2.18
CA VAL A 63 9.24 -24.89 2.68
C VAL A 63 10.23 -23.96 1.97
N ALA A 64 10.14 -23.85 0.64
CA ALA A 64 10.97 -22.93 -0.14
C ALA A 64 10.76 -21.47 0.31
N MET A 65 9.51 -21.07 0.52
CA MET A 65 9.18 -19.72 0.98
C MET A 65 9.64 -19.47 2.42
N PHE A 66 9.53 -20.43 3.34
CA PHE A 66 10.02 -20.29 4.71
C PHE A 66 11.54 -20.12 4.78
N LEU A 67 12.27 -20.80 3.89
CA LEU A 67 13.71 -20.57 3.74
C LEU A 67 14.03 -19.20 3.12
N PHE A 68 13.13 -18.67 2.29
CA PHE A 68 13.30 -17.38 1.65
C PHE A 68 12.94 -16.19 2.55
N ILE A 69 12.03 -16.31 3.53
CA ILE A 69 11.61 -15.22 4.43
C ILE A 69 12.76 -14.34 4.94
N PRO A 70 13.86 -14.87 5.52
CA PRO A 70 14.91 -14.02 6.08
C PRO A 70 15.72 -13.27 5.00
N VAL A 71 15.74 -13.72 3.75
CA VAL A 71 16.56 -13.16 2.66
C VAL A 71 16.29 -11.67 2.41
N PRO A 72 15.06 -11.23 2.08
CA PRO A 72 14.77 -9.81 1.83
C PRO A 72 15.06 -8.92 3.06
N PHE A 73 14.86 -9.43 4.28
CA PHE A 73 15.02 -8.62 5.50
C PHE A 73 16.45 -8.56 6.06
N THR A 74 17.37 -9.40 5.55
CA THR A 74 18.76 -9.45 6.02
C THR A 74 19.77 -8.92 5.00
N LEU A 75 19.46 -9.03 3.70
CA LEU A 75 20.40 -8.74 2.61
C LEU A 75 20.07 -7.47 1.82
N GLU A 76 18.94 -6.81 2.09
CA GLU A 76 18.60 -5.54 1.45
C GLU A 76 19.25 -4.36 2.20
N ASP A 77 19.79 -3.39 1.45
CA ASP A 77 20.68 -2.33 1.96
C ASP A 77 20.02 -1.43 3.02
N THR A 78 18.68 -1.41 3.09
CA THR A 78 17.90 -0.73 4.13
C THR A 78 18.01 -1.37 5.52
N ALA A 79 18.40 -2.65 5.60
CA ALA A 79 18.70 -3.36 6.85
C ALA A 79 20.22 -3.47 7.12
N ALA A 80 21.05 -3.40 6.07
CA ALA A 80 22.51 -3.59 6.14
C ALA A 80 23.33 -2.29 6.15
N MET A 81 22.75 -1.13 5.83
CA MET A 81 23.46 0.16 5.94
C MET A 81 23.51 0.65 7.39
N ASP A 82 24.53 0.15 8.11
CA ASP A 82 25.31 0.98 9.02
C ASP A 82 26.73 0.44 9.32
N VAL A 83 27.39 -0.20 8.35
CA VAL A 83 28.79 -0.65 8.56
C VAL A 83 29.80 0.47 8.29
N THR A 84 29.41 1.51 7.53
CA THR A 84 30.31 2.62 7.14
C THR A 84 30.10 3.92 7.92
N THR A 85 28.99 4.07 8.65
CA THR A 85 28.59 5.36 9.27
C THR A 85 28.34 5.33 10.78
N GLY A 86 28.17 4.16 11.41
CA GLY A 86 27.89 4.04 12.85
C GLY A 86 26.58 4.71 13.34
N GLY A 87 25.65 5.07 12.45
CA GLY A 87 24.28 5.49 12.77
C GLY A 87 23.25 4.36 12.74
N LYS A 88 22.57 4.10 13.88
CA LYS A 88 21.52 3.07 14.08
C LYS A 88 20.71 2.74 12.80
N PRO A 89 20.53 1.44 12.46
CA PRO A 89 19.74 1.05 11.32
C PRO A 89 18.32 1.60 11.41
N SER A 90 17.74 1.97 10.26
CA SER A 90 16.30 2.17 10.12
C SER A 90 15.55 0.97 10.73
N THR A 91 14.51 1.26 11.51
CA THR A 91 13.60 0.28 12.11
C THR A 91 13.23 -0.85 11.15
N PHE A 92 13.18 -2.10 11.62
CA PHE A 92 12.85 -3.28 10.83
C PHE A 92 11.57 -3.06 9.99
N PRO A 93 11.55 -3.43 8.69
CA PRO A 93 10.42 -3.18 7.79
C PRO A 93 9.25 -4.14 8.09
N HIS A 94 8.51 -3.85 9.15
CA HIS A 94 7.40 -4.68 9.63
C HIS A 94 6.26 -4.82 8.61
N GLU A 95 6.01 -3.80 7.77
CA GLU A 95 4.92 -3.81 6.78
C GLU A 95 5.12 -4.92 5.73
N GLU A 96 6.28 -4.95 5.07
CA GLU A 96 6.62 -5.95 4.05
C GLU A 96 6.73 -7.36 4.63
N PHE A 97 7.21 -7.48 5.88
CA PHE A 97 7.24 -8.75 6.59
C PHE A 97 5.82 -9.28 6.87
N VAL A 98 4.91 -8.43 7.35
CA VAL A 98 3.52 -8.81 7.60
C VAL A 98 2.81 -9.21 6.30
N GLU A 99 3.05 -8.50 5.20
CA GLU A 99 2.52 -8.86 3.88
C GLU A 99 2.94 -10.27 3.45
N LEU A 100 4.23 -10.60 3.57
CA LEU A 100 4.75 -11.92 3.20
C LEU A 100 4.19 -13.04 4.08
N ILE A 101 4.12 -12.84 5.40
CA ILE A 101 3.60 -13.84 6.33
C ILE A 101 2.10 -14.09 6.09
N VAL A 102 1.32 -13.04 5.92
CA VAL A 102 -0.13 -13.17 5.70
C VAL A 102 -0.45 -13.77 4.33
N ALA A 103 0.33 -13.43 3.30
CA ALA A 103 0.25 -14.09 2.00
C ALA A 103 0.47 -15.61 2.11
N LEU A 104 1.54 -16.04 2.79
CA LEU A 104 1.84 -17.46 2.99
C LEU A 104 0.79 -18.14 3.88
N LEU A 105 0.23 -17.45 4.87
CA LEU A 105 -0.86 -17.95 5.70
C LEU A 105 -2.11 -18.23 4.86
N SER A 106 -2.55 -17.29 4.02
CA SER A 106 -3.70 -17.49 3.15
C SER A 106 -3.47 -18.62 2.13
N ILE A 107 -2.27 -18.73 1.55
CA ILE A 107 -1.91 -19.83 0.64
C ILE A 107 -1.93 -21.18 1.38
N CYS A 108 -1.34 -21.25 2.58
CA CYS A 108 -1.31 -22.45 3.41
C CYS A 108 -2.72 -22.92 3.79
N CYS A 109 -3.58 -21.99 4.25
CA CYS A 109 -4.98 -22.26 4.52
C CYS A 109 -5.69 -22.82 3.29
N MET A 110 -5.39 -22.30 2.10
CA MET A 110 -6.02 -22.75 0.87
C MET A 110 -5.53 -24.14 0.41
N ILE A 111 -4.24 -24.45 0.56
CA ILE A 111 -3.71 -25.80 0.33
C ILE A 111 -4.42 -26.81 1.23
N LEU A 112 -4.56 -26.49 2.52
CA LEU A 112 -5.27 -27.35 3.48
C LEU A 112 -6.73 -27.53 3.11
N LEU A 113 -7.42 -26.46 2.73
CA LEU A 113 -8.83 -26.51 2.33
C LEU A 113 -9.04 -27.32 1.05
N GLY A 114 -8.16 -27.17 0.05
CA GLY A 114 -8.24 -27.96 -1.17
C GLY A 114 -7.98 -29.45 -0.91
N PHE A 115 -7.04 -29.77 -0.02
CA PHE A 115 -6.82 -31.15 0.42
C PHE A 115 -8.01 -31.71 1.20
N ALA A 116 -8.63 -30.90 2.06
CA ALA A 116 -9.85 -31.28 2.74
C ALA A 116 -11.02 -31.49 1.77
N ASP A 117 -11.10 -30.72 0.68
CA ASP A 117 -12.11 -30.88 -0.38
C ASP A 117 -11.93 -32.22 -1.10
N ASP A 118 -10.70 -32.54 -1.50
CA ASP A 118 -10.37 -33.81 -2.14
C ASP A 118 -10.69 -35.03 -1.25
N VAL A 119 -10.39 -34.96 0.05
CA VAL A 119 -10.60 -36.07 0.99
C VAL A 119 -12.07 -36.19 1.41
N LEU A 120 -12.76 -35.08 1.66
CA LEU A 120 -14.10 -35.06 2.25
C LEU A 120 -15.23 -34.97 1.24
N ASP A 121 -14.94 -34.63 -0.02
CA ASP A 121 -15.88 -34.30 -1.10
C ASP A 121 -16.92 -33.26 -0.61
N LEU A 122 -16.47 -32.01 -0.47
CA LEU A 122 -17.29 -30.95 0.12
C LEU A 122 -18.42 -30.52 -0.82
N ARG A 123 -19.58 -30.17 -0.25
CA ARG A 123 -20.69 -29.61 -1.03
C ARG A 123 -20.28 -28.26 -1.65
N TRP A 124 -20.78 -27.98 -2.85
CA TRP A 124 -20.50 -26.74 -3.62
C TRP A 124 -20.58 -25.43 -2.81
N ARG A 125 -21.52 -25.31 -1.86
CA ARG A 125 -21.64 -24.12 -0.99
C ARG A 125 -20.39 -23.86 -0.15
N HIS A 126 -19.73 -24.92 0.31
CA HIS A 126 -18.51 -24.83 1.10
C HIS A 126 -17.30 -24.47 0.23
N LYS A 127 -17.32 -24.87 -1.05
CA LYS A 127 -16.32 -24.48 -2.06
C LYS A 127 -16.36 -22.98 -2.39
N LEU A 128 -17.46 -22.28 -2.08
CA LEU A 128 -17.55 -20.82 -2.20
C LEU A 128 -17.24 -20.10 -0.89
N MET A 129 -17.78 -20.58 0.25
CA MET A 129 -17.62 -19.89 1.54
C MET A 129 -16.21 -20.01 2.15
N LEU A 130 -15.59 -21.19 2.07
CA LEU A 130 -14.30 -21.44 2.73
C LEU A 130 -13.15 -20.64 2.09
N PRO A 131 -13.09 -20.48 0.74
CA PRO A 131 -12.13 -19.56 0.13
C PRO A 131 -12.28 -18.11 0.58
N THR A 132 -13.52 -17.60 0.71
CA THR A 132 -13.75 -16.24 1.23
C THR A 132 -13.17 -16.08 2.63
N MET A 133 -13.34 -17.06 3.51
CA MET A 133 -12.79 -17.00 4.87
C MET A 133 -11.25 -17.01 4.89
N ALA A 134 -10.63 -17.81 4.03
CA ALA A 134 -9.17 -17.88 3.91
C ALA A 134 -8.53 -16.57 3.40
N THR A 135 -9.32 -15.69 2.78
CA THR A 135 -8.86 -14.39 2.27
C THR A 135 -8.96 -13.26 3.29
N LEU A 136 -9.66 -13.46 4.41
CA LEU A 136 -9.84 -12.41 5.43
C LEU A 136 -8.52 -11.84 5.97
N PRO A 137 -7.48 -12.66 6.27
CA PRO A 137 -6.18 -12.13 6.70
C PRO A 137 -5.58 -11.17 5.66
N LEU A 138 -5.63 -11.56 4.38
CA LEU A 138 -5.14 -10.76 3.26
C LEU A 138 -5.89 -9.42 3.13
N LEU A 139 -7.21 -9.43 3.26
CA LEU A 139 -8.03 -8.22 3.22
C LEU A 139 -7.73 -7.29 4.41
N MET A 140 -7.45 -7.85 5.60
CA MET A 140 -7.08 -7.06 6.78
C MET A 140 -5.74 -6.35 6.59
N VAL A 141 -4.73 -7.04 6.03
CA VAL A 141 -3.44 -6.41 5.71
C VAL A 141 -3.60 -5.33 4.66
N TYR A 142 -4.42 -5.56 3.62
CA TYR A 142 -4.71 -4.52 2.64
C TYR A 142 -5.37 -3.27 3.27
N TYR A 143 -6.29 -3.48 4.20
CA TYR A 143 -6.96 -2.41 4.95
C TYR A 143 -5.98 -1.61 5.81
N VAL A 144 -5.04 -2.27 6.49
CA VAL A 144 -4.07 -1.61 7.38
C VAL A 144 -2.98 -0.90 6.59
N ASN A 145 -2.43 -1.54 5.55
CA ASN A 145 -1.24 -1.02 4.85
C ASN A 145 -1.60 0.03 3.78
N TYR A 146 -2.66 -0.20 3.01
CA TYR A 146 -2.97 0.63 1.84
C TYR A 146 -4.24 1.46 2.01
N ASN A 147 -5.33 0.84 2.49
CA ASN A 147 -6.67 1.43 2.61
C ASN A 147 -7.17 2.21 1.37
N SER A 148 -6.69 1.86 0.17
CA SER A 148 -7.10 2.50 -1.08
C SER A 148 -8.22 1.71 -1.75
N THR A 149 -9.39 2.33 -1.85
CA THR A 149 -10.62 1.76 -2.43
C THR A 149 -11.08 2.49 -3.69
N THR A 150 -10.25 3.41 -4.19
CA THR A 150 -10.54 4.22 -5.37
C THR A 150 -10.14 3.50 -6.65
N VAL A 151 -11.05 3.45 -7.63
CA VAL A 151 -10.81 2.83 -8.95
C VAL A 151 -10.96 3.87 -10.05
N ILE A 152 -9.98 3.94 -10.95
CA ILE A 152 -10.02 4.79 -12.15
C ILE A 152 -11.08 4.25 -13.13
N MET A 153 -11.96 5.14 -13.60
CA MET A 153 -12.99 4.80 -14.57
C MET A 153 -12.51 4.96 -16.02
N PRO A 154 -12.86 4.04 -16.93
CA PRO A 154 -12.55 4.17 -18.35
C PRO A 154 -13.36 5.31 -19.00
N LYS A 155 -12.85 5.90 -20.09
CA LYS A 155 -13.37 7.11 -20.75
C LYS A 155 -14.89 7.13 -20.95
N PHE A 156 -15.45 6.01 -21.42
CA PHE A 156 -16.88 5.90 -21.72
C PHE A 156 -17.78 5.98 -20.47
N VAL A 157 -17.24 5.79 -19.27
CA VAL A 157 -17.96 5.87 -17.99
C VAL A 157 -17.69 7.19 -17.27
N ARG A 158 -16.60 7.89 -17.60
CA ARG A 158 -16.18 9.14 -16.91
C ARG A 158 -17.27 10.21 -16.92
N SER A 159 -18.02 10.33 -18.02
CA SER A 159 -19.14 11.30 -18.12
C SER A 159 -20.28 11.04 -17.14
N PHE A 160 -20.43 9.82 -16.61
CA PHE A 160 -21.51 9.45 -15.69
C PHE A 160 -21.06 9.43 -14.22
N VAL A 161 -19.78 9.09 -13.97
CA VAL A 161 -19.30 8.71 -12.62
C VAL A 161 -18.10 9.56 -12.16
N GLY A 162 -17.48 10.35 -13.04
CA GLY A 162 -16.23 11.06 -12.79
C GLY A 162 -14.99 10.24 -13.16
N GLU A 163 -13.79 10.82 -13.02
CA GLU A 163 -12.53 10.18 -13.42
C GLU A 163 -12.15 9.00 -12.51
N SER A 164 -12.48 9.10 -11.23
CA SER A 164 -12.20 8.07 -10.22
C SER A 164 -13.42 7.89 -9.32
N LEU A 165 -13.74 6.63 -9.00
CA LEU A 165 -14.82 6.28 -8.08
C LEU A 165 -14.24 5.62 -6.83
N ASP A 166 -14.56 6.17 -5.65
CA ASP A 166 -14.35 5.44 -4.41
C ASP A 166 -15.48 4.43 -4.21
N ILE A 167 -15.12 3.15 -4.25
CA ILE A 167 -16.06 2.02 -4.16
C ILE A 167 -16.22 1.57 -2.69
N GLY A 168 -15.36 2.05 -1.78
CA GLY A 168 -15.40 1.73 -0.35
C GLY A 168 -15.40 0.23 -0.07
N VAL A 169 -16.33 -0.23 0.78
CA VAL A 169 -16.45 -1.64 1.21
C VAL A 169 -16.63 -2.61 0.04
N LEU A 170 -17.27 -2.19 -1.05
CA LEU A 170 -17.48 -3.03 -2.23
C LEU A 170 -16.14 -3.44 -2.89
N TYR A 171 -15.06 -2.66 -2.70
CA TYR A 171 -13.73 -3.01 -3.19
C TYR A 171 -13.12 -4.19 -2.42
N TYR A 172 -13.34 -4.25 -1.10
CA TYR A 172 -12.95 -5.41 -0.28
C TYR A 172 -13.73 -6.66 -0.67
N ILE A 173 -15.03 -6.53 -0.96
CA ILE A 173 -15.84 -7.64 -1.48
C ILE A 173 -15.28 -8.12 -2.83
N TYR A 174 -14.90 -7.21 -3.72
CA TYR A 174 -14.26 -7.55 -4.99
C TYR A 174 -12.97 -8.35 -4.78
N MET A 175 -12.07 -7.93 -3.88
CA MET A 175 -10.82 -8.65 -3.59
C MET A 175 -11.08 -10.05 -3.02
N GLY A 176 -12.05 -10.20 -2.11
CA GLY A 176 -12.45 -11.51 -1.60
C GLY A 176 -13.02 -12.40 -2.71
N MET A 177 -13.84 -11.84 -3.59
CA MET A 177 -14.40 -12.55 -4.74
C MET A 177 -13.36 -12.90 -5.80
N LEU A 178 -12.29 -12.11 -5.95
CA LEU A 178 -11.19 -12.39 -6.86
C LEU A 178 -10.49 -13.70 -6.49
N ALA A 179 -10.26 -13.94 -5.20
CA ALA A 179 -9.67 -15.19 -4.74
C ALA A 179 -10.59 -16.40 -4.93
N VAL A 180 -11.89 -16.25 -4.62
CA VAL A 180 -12.91 -17.27 -4.90
C VAL A 180 -12.96 -17.57 -6.40
N PHE A 181 -12.87 -16.54 -7.24
CA PHE A 181 -12.84 -16.67 -8.68
C PHE A 181 -11.60 -17.43 -9.14
N CYS A 182 -10.39 -17.02 -8.75
CA CYS A 182 -9.16 -17.64 -9.24
C CYS A 182 -9.08 -19.14 -8.92
N THR A 183 -9.48 -19.57 -7.71
CA THR A 183 -9.44 -20.99 -7.31
C THR A 183 -10.46 -21.84 -8.08
N ASN A 184 -11.70 -21.34 -8.19
CA ASN A 184 -12.76 -22.07 -8.87
C ASN A 184 -12.63 -22.03 -10.40
N ALA A 185 -12.11 -20.94 -10.96
CA ALA A 185 -11.96 -20.73 -12.40
C ALA A 185 -11.00 -21.75 -13.04
N ILE A 186 -9.89 -22.06 -12.36
CA ILE A 186 -8.97 -23.13 -12.77
C ILE A 186 -9.66 -24.49 -12.60
N ASN A 187 -10.36 -24.69 -11.47
CA ASN A 187 -10.98 -25.98 -11.17
C ASN A 187 -12.13 -26.37 -12.13
N ILE A 188 -12.87 -25.41 -12.67
CA ILE A 188 -13.93 -25.71 -13.65
C ILE A 188 -13.39 -25.96 -15.07
N LEU A 189 -12.16 -25.54 -15.37
CA LEU A 189 -11.47 -25.78 -16.64
C LEU A 189 -10.41 -26.88 -16.44
N ALA A 190 -10.90 -28.07 -16.13
CA ALA A 190 -10.10 -29.22 -15.69
C ALA A 190 -10.60 -30.53 -16.32
N GLY A 191 -9.85 -31.61 -16.13
CA GLY A 191 -10.31 -32.97 -16.42
C GLY A 191 -9.68 -33.67 -17.63
N ILE A 192 -8.67 -33.06 -18.25
CA ILE A 192 -7.77 -33.73 -19.20
C ILE A 192 -6.34 -33.57 -18.69
N ASN A 193 -5.52 -34.60 -18.88
CA ASN A 193 -4.19 -34.70 -18.31
C ASN A 193 -3.29 -33.52 -18.73
N GLY A 194 -2.81 -32.74 -17.76
CA GLY A 194 -1.89 -31.64 -17.98
C GLY A 194 -2.55 -30.25 -18.10
N LEU A 195 -3.89 -30.15 -18.12
CA LEU A 195 -4.58 -28.87 -18.38
C LEU A 195 -4.54 -27.92 -17.18
N GLU A 196 -4.79 -28.41 -15.96
CA GLU A 196 -4.85 -27.60 -14.73
C GLU A 196 -3.48 -26.98 -14.42
N VAL A 197 -2.42 -27.80 -14.49
CA VAL A 197 -1.05 -27.34 -14.26
C VAL A 197 -0.53 -26.54 -15.46
N GLY A 198 -0.83 -26.98 -16.69
CA GLY A 198 -0.39 -26.32 -17.91
C GLY A 198 -0.90 -24.89 -18.02
N GLN A 199 -2.20 -24.67 -17.84
CA GLN A 199 -2.76 -23.31 -17.85
C GLN A 199 -2.17 -22.45 -16.72
N SER A 200 -1.96 -23.03 -15.53
CA SER A 200 -1.39 -22.32 -14.38
C SER A 200 0.07 -21.90 -14.62
N ILE A 201 0.87 -22.75 -15.27
CA ILE A 201 2.25 -22.42 -15.68
C ILE A 201 2.26 -21.26 -16.67
N ILE A 202 1.34 -21.25 -17.65
CA ILE A 202 1.25 -20.17 -18.65
C ILE A 202 0.86 -18.85 -17.97
N ILE A 203 -0.10 -18.88 -17.04
CA ILE A 203 -0.50 -17.70 -16.26
C ILE A 203 0.67 -17.21 -15.38
N ALA A 204 1.32 -18.10 -14.62
CA ALA A 204 2.46 -17.75 -13.78
C ALA A 204 3.65 -17.19 -14.58
N GLY A 205 3.97 -17.79 -15.73
CA GLY A 205 4.99 -17.28 -16.65
C GLY A 205 4.63 -15.91 -17.20
N SER A 206 3.35 -15.68 -17.52
CA SER A 206 2.87 -14.36 -17.98
C SER A 206 2.99 -13.31 -16.86
N ILE A 207 2.67 -13.65 -15.61
CA ILE A 207 2.85 -12.76 -14.46
C ILE A 207 4.33 -12.45 -14.22
N LEU A 208 5.23 -13.44 -14.35
CA LEU A 208 6.67 -13.21 -14.23
C LEU A 208 7.18 -12.25 -15.31
N VAL A 209 6.78 -12.46 -16.57
CA VAL A 209 7.12 -11.55 -17.68
C VAL A 209 6.58 -10.15 -17.42
N PHE A 210 5.31 -10.05 -17.00
CA PHE A 210 4.67 -8.79 -16.64
C PHE A 210 5.43 -8.07 -15.52
N ASN A 211 5.75 -8.75 -14.42
CA ASN A 211 6.51 -8.15 -13.32
C ASN A 211 7.90 -7.69 -13.76
N VAL A 212 8.59 -8.43 -14.64
CA VAL A 212 9.91 -8.02 -15.15
C VAL A 212 9.80 -6.77 -16.03
N ILE A 213 8.76 -6.67 -16.86
CA ILE A 213 8.49 -5.46 -17.66
C ILE A 213 8.23 -4.27 -16.73
N GLU A 214 7.34 -4.41 -15.74
CA GLU A 214 7.02 -3.30 -14.82
C GLU A 214 8.21 -2.90 -13.94
N LEU A 215 9.05 -3.85 -13.52
CA LEU A 215 10.30 -3.54 -12.83
C LEU A 215 11.30 -2.78 -13.72
N TYR A 216 11.32 -3.07 -15.02
CA TYR A 216 12.15 -2.35 -15.99
C TYR A 216 11.63 -0.94 -16.25
N LEU A 217 10.30 -0.79 -16.34
CA LEU A 217 9.64 0.51 -16.52
C LEU A 217 9.72 1.39 -15.25
N GLY A 218 9.91 0.79 -14.08
CA GLY A 218 10.05 1.49 -12.81
C GLY A 218 8.72 1.77 -12.09
N HIS A 219 7.63 1.16 -12.54
CA HIS A 219 6.30 1.32 -11.95
C HIS A 219 6.09 0.35 -10.78
N GLN A 220 5.53 0.84 -9.67
CA GLN A 220 5.11 0.03 -8.50
C GLN A 220 6.11 -1.08 -8.11
N ILE A 221 7.40 -0.70 -8.06
CA ILE A 221 8.54 -1.64 -7.98
C ILE A 221 8.37 -2.65 -6.83
N ASP A 222 7.91 -2.20 -5.65
CA ASP A 222 7.83 -3.06 -4.47
C ASP A 222 6.73 -4.12 -4.57
N GLY A 223 5.58 -3.78 -5.18
CA GLY A 223 4.50 -4.73 -5.45
C GLY A 223 4.91 -5.81 -6.46
N HIS A 224 5.64 -5.43 -7.52
CA HIS A 224 6.14 -6.38 -8.51
C HIS A 224 7.30 -7.24 -7.98
N LYS A 225 8.20 -6.69 -7.16
CA LYS A 225 9.21 -7.48 -6.42
C LYS A 225 8.54 -8.55 -5.54
N PHE A 226 7.56 -8.14 -4.74
CA PHE A 226 6.78 -9.05 -3.89
C PHE A 226 6.13 -10.17 -4.71
N SER A 227 5.52 -9.82 -5.84
CA SER A 227 4.91 -10.78 -6.77
C SER A 227 5.94 -11.79 -7.30
N ILE A 228 7.13 -11.36 -7.69
CA ILE A 228 8.21 -12.25 -8.14
C ILE A 228 8.68 -13.19 -7.01
N TYR A 229 8.73 -12.71 -5.77
CA TYR A 229 9.11 -13.53 -4.60
C TYR A 229 8.26 -14.79 -4.49
N LEU A 230 6.94 -14.69 -4.70
CA LEU A 230 6.02 -15.83 -4.67
C LEU A 230 5.95 -16.58 -6.00
N MET A 231 6.01 -15.89 -7.14
CA MET A 231 5.80 -16.51 -8.45
C MET A 231 6.96 -17.41 -8.89
N LEU A 232 8.21 -17.11 -8.53
CA LEU A 232 9.36 -17.94 -8.92
C LEU A 232 9.31 -19.36 -8.32
N PRO A 233 9.17 -19.54 -6.98
CA PRO A 233 9.01 -20.88 -6.41
C PRO A 233 7.73 -21.57 -6.90
N PHE A 234 6.62 -20.83 -7.04
CA PHE A 234 5.35 -21.38 -7.54
C PHE A 234 5.49 -21.96 -8.95
N PHE A 235 6.13 -21.21 -9.86
CA PHE A 235 6.39 -21.63 -11.24
C PHE A 235 7.29 -22.87 -11.27
N ALA A 236 8.35 -22.88 -10.45
CA ALA A 236 9.27 -23.99 -10.35
C ALA A 236 8.59 -25.28 -9.86
N VAL A 237 7.84 -25.25 -8.76
CA VAL A 237 7.15 -26.46 -8.26
C VAL A 237 6.03 -26.93 -9.20
N SER A 238 5.38 -26.01 -9.92
CA SER A 238 4.36 -26.34 -10.92
C SER A 238 4.96 -27.03 -12.15
N LEU A 239 6.13 -26.58 -12.63
CA LEU A 239 6.87 -27.26 -13.70
C LEU A 239 7.26 -28.69 -13.31
N ALA A 240 7.65 -28.91 -12.05
CA ALA A 240 7.95 -30.25 -11.55
C ALA A 240 6.70 -31.15 -11.57
N LEU A 241 5.55 -30.63 -11.14
CA LEU A 241 4.28 -31.37 -11.17
C LEU A 241 3.83 -31.68 -12.60
N TRP A 242 3.94 -30.72 -13.52
CA TRP A 242 3.55 -30.88 -14.91
C TRP A 242 4.32 -32.00 -15.60
N LYS A 243 5.60 -32.21 -15.25
CA LYS A 243 6.41 -33.32 -15.76
C LYS A 243 5.78 -34.70 -15.51
N TYR A 244 5.09 -34.88 -14.39
CA TYR A 244 4.44 -36.16 -14.02
C TYR A 244 2.96 -36.22 -14.41
N ASN A 245 2.30 -35.06 -14.54
CA ASN A 245 0.88 -34.97 -14.88
C ASN A 245 0.64 -34.93 -16.40
N ASN A 246 1.58 -34.39 -17.18
CA ASN A 246 1.46 -34.27 -18.62
C ASN A 246 1.70 -35.62 -19.32
N SER A 247 0.92 -35.89 -20.36
CA SER A 247 0.94 -37.09 -21.19
C SER A 247 2.11 -37.16 -22.19
N THR A 248 3.08 -36.22 -22.18
CA THR A 248 4.02 -36.04 -23.30
C THR A 248 5.50 -36.39 -23.09
N GLN A 249 5.98 -36.87 -21.95
CA GLN A 249 7.42 -37.16 -21.83
C GLN A 249 7.76 -38.40 -21.00
N HIS A 250 8.21 -39.45 -21.70
CA HIS A 250 9.43 -40.18 -21.32
C HIS A 250 10.04 -40.83 -22.56
N ASN A 251 11.12 -40.23 -23.10
CA ASN A 251 12.08 -40.98 -23.91
C ASN A 251 12.74 -42.00 -22.97
N GLY A 252 12.66 -43.29 -23.31
CA GLY A 252 13.27 -44.39 -22.57
C GLY A 252 14.80 -44.37 -22.59
N ARG A 253 15.41 -43.45 -21.85
CA ARG A 253 16.77 -43.53 -21.33
C ARG A 253 16.71 -43.02 -19.89
N ASP A 254 17.37 -43.71 -18.97
CA ASP A 254 17.43 -43.43 -17.52
C ASP A 254 16.35 -44.10 -16.65
N LEU A 255 16.24 -45.44 -16.74
CA LEU A 255 15.74 -46.27 -15.62
C LEU A 255 16.20 -47.73 -15.67
N HIS A 256 17.28 -48.03 -16.41
CA HIS A 256 17.81 -49.39 -16.50
C HIS A 256 19.04 -49.70 -15.62
N ASP A 257 19.48 -48.77 -14.77
CA ASP A 257 20.76 -48.89 -14.03
C ASP A 257 20.64 -49.02 -12.50
N GLY A 258 19.45 -49.34 -11.99
CA GLY A 258 19.23 -49.52 -10.53
C GLY A 258 18.67 -50.88 -10.10
N SER A 259 18.24 -51.72 -11.04
CA SER A 259 17.55 -52.98 -10.74
C SER A 259 18.35 -54.24 -11.08
N LYS A 260 19.60 -54.10 -11.55
CA LYS A 260 20.47 -55.23 -11.92
C LYS A 260 21.47 -55.67 -10.84
N GLU A 261 21.66 -54.92 -9.75
CA GLU A 261 22.54 -55.33 -8.65
C GLU A 261 21.84 -56.04 -7.48
N MET A 262 20.50 -56.08 -7.45
CA MET A 262 19.76 -56.67 -6.33
C MET A 262 18.92 -57.91 -6.72
N MET A 263 19.25 -58.54 -7.84
CA MET A 263 18.59 -59.76 -8.34
C MET A 263 19.59 -60.82 -8.80
N GLN A 264 20.65 -61.02 -8.01
CA GLN A 264 21.69 -62.04 -8.27
C GLN A 264 21.93 -62.99 -7.08
N LEU A 265 20.94 -63.21 -6.21
CA LEU A 265 21.11 -64.06 -5.03
C LEU A 265 20.05 -65.14 -4.75
N LEU A 266 19.23 -65.53 -5.73
CA LEU A 266 18.37 -66.72 -5.57
C LEU A 266 18.33 -67.55 -6.86
N LYS A 267 19.10 -68.64 -6.87
CA LYS A 267 18.97 -69.75 -7.84
C LYS A 267 17.75 -70.62 -7.50
N PRO A 268 17.16 -71.31 -8.49
CA PRO A 268 15.88 -72.00 -8.35
C PRO A 268 16.03 -73.43 -7.82
N ALA A 269 15.03 -73.92 -7.10
CA ALA A 269 14.77 -75.34 -6.89
C ALA A 269 13.44 -75.73 -7.57
N THR A 270 13.48 -76.93 -8.15
CA THR A 270 12.55 -77.58 -9.08
C THR A 270 11.17 -77.96 -8.52
N PRO A 271 10.21 -78.37 -9.39
CA PRO A 271 8.78 -78.36 -9.13
C PRO A 271 8.22 -79.75 -8.75
N THR A 272 7.18 -79.79 -7.90
CA THR A 272 6.25 -80.93 -7.83
C THR A 272 4.84 -80.50 -7.38
N ASN A 273 3.87 -80.79 -8.25
CA ASN A 273 2.47 -81.16 -8.05
C ASN A 273 1.77 -80.84 -6.73
N ILE A 274 0.62 -80.16 -6.82
CA ILE A 274 -0.70 -80.69 -6.41
C ILE A 274 -1.77 -79.90 -7.19
N ASN A 275 -2.19 -80.48 -8.32
CA ASN A 275 -3.48 -80.22 -8.93
C ASN A 275 -4.46 -81.21 -8.30
N GLN A 276 -5.34 -80.74 -7.39
CA GLN A 276 -6.65 -81.39 -7.13
C GLN A 276 -7.62 -80.62 -6.22
N GLN A 277 -7.29 -79.41 -5.73
CA GLN A 277 -8.21 -78.67 -4.83
C GLN A 277 -8.78 -77.35 -5.36
N VAL A 278 -8.41 -76.89 -6.56
CA VAL A 278 -8.90 -75.59 -7.07
C VAL A 278 -10.05 -75.73 -8.09
N GLN A 279 -10.34 -76.95 -8.56
CA GLN A 279 -11.34 -77.17 -9.61
C GLN A 279 -12.78 -77.36 -9.10
N GLN A 280 -13.02 -77.34 -7.78
CA GLN A 280 -14.35 -77.46 -7.17
C GLN A 280 -14.97 -76.14 -6.69
N GLN A 281 -14.25 -75.02 -6.76
CA GLN A 281 -14.80 -73.69 -6.42
C GLN A 281 -15.32 -72.90 -7.65
N LEU A 282 -15.12 -73.41 -8.86
CA LEU A 282 -15.48 -72.72 -10.11
C LEU A 282 -16.86 -73.06 -10.69
N LEU A 283 -17.69 -73.86 -9.99
CA LEU A 283 -19.02 -74.28 -10.47
C LEU A 283 -20.21 -73.83 -9.60
N HIS A 284 -19.99 -73.00 -8.57
CA HIS A 284 -21.08 -72.54 -7.68
C HIS A 284 -21.49 -71.07 -7.83
N ASN A 285 -20.89 -70.30 -8.76
CA ASN A 285 -21.18 -68.88 -8.95
C ASN A 285 -21.68 -68.52 -10.37
N GLN A 286 -22.43 -69.42 -11.01
CA GLN A 286 -22.98 -69.21 -12.36
C GLN A 286 -24.52 -69.19 -12.42
N HIS A 287 -25.17 -68.78 -11.33
CA HIS A 287 -26.63 -68.57 -11.29
C HIS A 287 -26.98 -67.37 -10.40
N ASN A 288 -26.74 -66.16 -10.90
CA ASN A 288 -27.48 -64.93 -10.54
C ASN A 288 -27.02 -63.72 -11.41
N HIS A 289 -26.99 -63.92 -12.73
CA HIS A 289 -27.07 -62.82 -13.69
C HIS A 289 -28.49 -62.83 -14.26
N ASN A 290 -29.35 -61.94 -13.76
CA ASN A 290 -30.43 -61.23 -14.47
C ASN A 290 -31.41 -60.66 -13.42
N HIS A 291 -31.65 -59.33 -13.49
CA HIS A 291 -32.49 -58.47 -12.63
C HIS A 291 -31.78 -57.67 -11.52
N LEU A 292 -31.13 -56.56 -11.88
CA LEU A 292 -31.49 -55.19 -11.46
C LEU A 292 -30.49 -54.17 -12.05
N HIS A 293 -30.83 -53.62 -13.22
CA HIS A 293 -30.34 -52.30 -13.62
C HIS A 293 -31.14 -51.25 -12.82
N GLN A 294 -30.46 -50.18 -12.38
CA GLN A 294 -30.97 -49.03 -11.59
C GLN A 294 -31.13 -49.27 -10.08
N HIS A 295 -30.11 -48.89 -9.29
CA HIS A 295 -30.18 -48.04 -8.09
C HIS A 295 -28.79 -47.97 -7.38
N HIS A 296 -28.42 -46.79 -6.89
CA HIS A 296 -27.18 -46.44 -6.19
C HIS A 296 -26.81 -47.33 -4.98
N GLN A 297 -25.50 -47.49 -4.75
CA GLN A 297 -24.81 -47.48 -3.43
C GLN A 297 -23.32 -47.22 -3.71
N GLN A 298 -22.69 -46.08 -3.42
CA GLN A 298 -22.59 -45.40 -2.12
C GLN A 298 -22.18 -46.39 -1.02
N GLN A 299 -20.94 -46.86 -1.08
CA GLN A 299 -20.32 -47.54 0.05
C GLN A 299 -19.85 -46.51 1.07
N THR A 300 -20.51 -46.59 2.22
CA THR A 300 -20.28 -45.87 3.45
C THR A 300 -18.90 -46.17 4.03
N PHE A 301 -18.12 -45.12 4.27
CA PHE A 301 -16.99 -45.12 5.21
C PHE A 301 -17.46 -45.67 6.58
N THR A 302 -16.94 -46.83 6.99
CA THR A 302 -17.06 -47.33 8.36
C THR A 302 -15.97 -46.71 9.24
N LYS A 303 -16.35 -45.62 9.90
CA LYS A 303 -15.94 -45.15 11.23
C LYS A 303 -14.49 -45.43 11.71
N GLY A 304 -13.63 -44.43 11.52
CA GLY A 304 -12.96 -43.77 12.65
C GLY A 304 -13.70 -42.45 12.90
N THR A 305 -14.32 -42.29 14.07
CA THR A 305 -15.26 -41.19 14.38
C THR A 305 -14.56 -39.84 14.57
N TRP A 306 -14.20 -39.20 13.47
CA TRP A 306 -14.19 -37.74 13.38
C TRP A 306 -15.34 -37.37 12.44
N THR A 307 -16.42 -36.82 12.98
CA THR A 307 -17.55 -36.40 12.13
C THR A 307 -17.03 -35.39 11.09
N LYS A 308 -17.49 -35.42 9.83
CA LYS A 308 -17.13 -34.40 8.82
C LYS A 308 -17.26 -32.97 9.39
N ARG A 309 -18.25 -32.78 10.28
CA ARG A 309 -18.44 -31.58 11.08
C ARG A 309 -17.24 -31.29 11.99
N PHE A 310 -16.73 -32.25 12.75
CA PHE A 310 -15.54 -32.07 13.58
C PHE A 310 -14.33 -31.61 12.76
N ILE A 311 -14.00 -32.24 11.63
CA ILE A 311 -12.85 -31.84 10.79
C ILE A 311 -13.04 -30.41 10.25
N LEU A 312 -14.24 -30.11 9.71
CA LEU A 312 -14.58 -28.75 9.29
C LEU A 312 -14.51 -27.75 10.45
N TRP A 313 -15.00 -28.12 11.64
CA TRP A 313 -14.93 -27.28 12.84
C TRP A 313 -13.49 -27.11 13.31
N SER A 314 -12.61 -28.12 13.24
CA SER A 314 -11.19 -28.01 13.57
C SER A 314 -10.46 -27.12 12.57
N ILE A 315 -10.72 -27.24 11.28
CA ILE A 315 -10.16 -26.33 10.26
C ILE A 315 -10.65 -24.91 10.52
N LEU A 316 -11.94 -24.73 10.80
CA LEU A 316 -12.51 -23.45 11.16
C LEU A 316 -11.96 -22.92 12.49
N LEU A 317 -11.71 -23.75 13.50
CA LEU A 317 -11.13 -23.37 14.80
C LEU A 317 -9.65 -23.00 14.66
N ILE A 318 -8.92 -23.67 13.78
CA ILE A 318 -7.54 -23.31 13.42
C ILE A 318 -7.56 -21.96 12.70
N GLN A 319 -8.43 -21.77 11.70
CA GLN A 319 -8.56 -20.48 11.02
C GLN A 319 -9.00 -19.35 11.97
N PHE A 320 -10.00 -19.58 12.82
CA PHE A 320 -10.46 -18.62 13.82
C PHE A 320 -9.41 -18.40 14.90
N GLY A 321 -8.69 -19.43 15.31
CA GLY A 321 -7.62 -19.37 16.29
C GLY A 321 -6.42 -18.60 15.75
N PHE A 322 -6.11 -18.70 14.46
CA PHE A 322 -5.09 -17.88 13.79
C PHE A 322 -5.56 -16.45 13.56
N ILE A 323 -6.82 -16.22 13.15
CA ILE A 323 -7.40 -14.88 13.07
C ILE A 323 -7.40 -14.24 14.46
N LEU A 324 -7.78 -14.98 15.50
CA LEU A 324 -7.75 -14.53 16.89
C LEU A 324 -6.31 -14.32 17.36
N CYS A 325 -5.35 -15.18 17.00
CA CYS A 325 -3.94 -15.02 17.37
C CYS A 325 -3.30 -13.83 16.64
N PHE A 326 -3.69 -13.56 15.39
CA PHE A 326 -3.27 -12.37 14.64
C PHE A 326 -3.94 -11.10 15.18
N TRP A 327 -5.22 -11.18 15.53
CA TRP A 327 -5.97 -10.11 16.18
C TRP A 327 -5.43 -9.86 17.60
N LEU A 328 -5.00 -10.90 18.32
CA LEU A 328 -4.31 -10.82 19.61
C LEU A 328 -2.86 -10.35 19.47
N MET A 329 -2.16 -10.67 18.38
CA MET A 329 -0.85 -10.08 18.06
C MET A 329 -0.97 -8.60 17.72
N GLN A 330 -2.05 -8.21 17.03
CA GLN A 330 -2.37 -6.80 16.77
C GLN A 330 -2.85 -6.08 18.03
N LEU A 331 -3.60 -6.75 18.92
CA LEU A 331 -3.85 -6.24 20.27
C LEU A 331 -2.56 -6.17 21.07
N GLY A 332 -1.61 -7.08 20.90
CA GLY A 332 -0.27 -7.02 21.51
C GLY A 332 0.61 -5.90 20.95
N LEU A 333 0.41 -5.50 19.69
CA LEU A 333 0.98 -4.28 19.12
C LEU A 333 0.25 -3.03 19.63
N SER A 334 -1.06 -3.11 19.82
CA SER A 334 -1.85 -2.07 20.50
C SER A 334 -1.50 -1.96 21.98
N ASP A 335 -1.09 -3.05 22.62
CA ASP A 335 -0.57 -3.11 23.98
C ASP A 335 0.88 -2.67 24.00
N LYS A 336 1.67 -2.78 22.93
CA LYS A 336 2.94 -2.02 22.83
C LYS A 336 2.73 -0.53 22.56
N LEU A 337 1.59 -0.13 21.98
CA LEU A 337 1.16 1.27 21.89
C LEU A 337 0.54 1.77 23.22
N ASN A 338 -0.05 0.89 24.04
CA ASN A 338 -0.66 1.22 25.33
C ASN A 338 0.26 0.96 26.56
N GLU A 339 1.29 0.10 26.46
CA GLU A 339 2.31 -0.12 27.50
C GLU A 339 3.36 0.99 27.48
N THR A 340 3.48 1.76 26.39
CA THR A 340 4.08 3.10 26.45
C THR A 340 3.25 4.11 27.25
N THR A 341 2.07 3.73 27.75
CA THR A 341 1.22 4.58 28.61
C THR A 341 0.89 4.00 29.99
N GLY A 342 1.52 2.90 30.45
CA GLY A 342 1.25 2.46 31.82
C GLY A 342 1.96 1.20 32.29
N SER A 343 3.22 1.32 32.71
CA SER A 343 3.73 0.85 34.01
C SER A 343 5.26 0.79 33.96
N ASN A 344 5.90 1.71 34.67
CA ASN A 344 7.29 1.57 35.05
C ASN A 344 7.38 0.49 36.13
N HIS A 345 8.06 -0.61 35.86
CA HIS A 345 8.99 -1.19 36.84
C HIS A 345 9.98 -2.14 36.13
N GLU A 346 11.26 -1.80 36.28
CA GLU A 346 12.46 -2.65 36.12
C GLU A 346 12.85 -3.09 34.69
N LEU A 347 13.66 -2.26 34.02
CA LEU A 347 15.09 -2.57 33.82
C LEU A 347 15.79 -1.33 33.21
N GLU A 348 16.30 -0.50 34.12
CA GLU A 348 17.57 0.18 33.89
C GLU A 348 18.64 -0.90 33.69
N GLU A 349 19.27 -0.95 32.52
CA GLU A 349 20.72 -1.13 32.38
C GLU A 349 21.09 -0.95 30.91
N ASN A 350 22.25 -0.32 30.67
CA ASN A 350 22.84 0.03 29.38
C ASN A 350 22.42 1.36 28.74
N ARG A 351 22.61 2.46 29.50
CA ARG A 351 23.08 3.72 28.89
C ARG A 351 24.57 3.60 28.59
N ILE A 352 24.94 3.54 27.31
CA ILE A 352 26.31 3.82 26.87
C ILE A 352 26.45 5.32 26.60
N HIS A 353 27.46 5.90 27.24
CA HIS A 353 27.99 7.26 27.17
C HIS A 353 28.34 7.71 25.74
N PHE A 354 28.04 8.98 25.41
CA PHE A 354 28.88 10.00 24.74
C PHE A 354 28.09 11.33 24.90
N VAL A 355 28.57 12.48 25.39
CA VAL A 355 29.89 13.12 25.46
C VAL A 355 30.03 13.78 26.83
N GLN A 356 31.17 13.54 27.47
CA GLN A 356 31.63 14.24 28.67
C GLN A 356 31.94 15.70 28.27
N SER A 357 31.04 16.64 28.55
CA SER A 357 31.43 18.05 28.61
C SER A 357 32.13 18.25 29.96
N ALA A 358 33.45 18.19 29.92
CA ALA A 358 34.30 18.68 30.99
C ALA A 358 34.02 20.17 31.18
N ALA A 359 33.05 20.49 32.04
CA ALA A 359 32.99 21.80 32.64
C ALA A 359 34.17 21.93 33.61
N LEU A 360 34.83 23.10 33.53
CA LEU A 360 35.79 23.67 34.48
C LEU A 360 37.27 23.29 34.30
N LYS A 361 37.99 24.16 33.57
CA LYS A 361 39.11 24.93 34.13
C LYS A 361 39.63 25.95 33.11
N ALA A 362 39.11 27.17 33.17
CA ALA A 362 39.84 28.42 32.91
C ALA A 362 38.86 29.60 32.94
N SER A 363 38.52 30.08 34.13
CA SER A 363 38.20 31.51 34.29
C SER A 363 39.49 32.19 34.76
N GLN A 364 40.23 32.75 33.82
CA GLN A 364 41.22 33.78 34.11
C GLN A 364 40.50 35.14 34.10
N LYS A 365 40.50 35.77 35.27
CA LYS A 365 40.57 37.23 35.54
C LYS A 365 40.03 38.17 34.46
N LEU A 366 38.93 38.85 34.79
CA LEU A 366 38.81 40.30 34.63
C LEU A 366 38.05 40.87 35.84
N LYS A 367 38.71 41.80 36.54
CA LYS A 367 38.23 42.54 37.72
C LYS A 367 37.19 43.57 37.30
N ALA A 368 36.13 43.72 38.09
CA ALA A 368 35.46 45.00 38.32
C ALA A 368 34.79 44.99 39.71
N ASP A 369 35.34 45.83 40.60
CA ASP A 369 34.75 46.48 41.77
C ASP A 369 33.95 45.69 42.81
N GLY A 370 34.71 45.22 43.82
CA GLY A 370 34.49 45.53 45.24
C GLY A 370 33.06 45.67 45.76
N LYS A 371 32.43 44.54 46.09
CA LYS A 371 31.65 44.36 47.33
C LYS A 371 31.42 42.86 47.55
N VAL A 372 32.06 42.32 48.58
CA VAL A 372 31.81 40.96 49.07
C VAL A 372 30.50 41.02 49.87
N LEU A 373 29.43 40.45 49.31
CA LEU A 373 28.27 39.99 50.08
C LEU A 373 28.42 38.48 50.19
N GLU A 374 28.83 38.01 51.36
CA GLU A 374 28.76 36.61 51.76
C GLU A 374 27.29 36.18 51.70
N VAL A 375 26.90 35.47 50.64
CA VAL A 375 25.71 34.63 50.71
C VAL A 375 26.13 33.40 51.48
N THR A 376 25.82 33.39 52.77
CA THR A 376 25.89 32.19 53.60
C THR A 376 25.09 31.10 52.90
N ASN A 377 25.76 30.03 52.49
CA ASN A 377 25.12 28.80 52.08
C ASN A 377 24.31 28.28 53.28
N PHE A 378 23.03 28.63 53.33
CA PHE A 378 22.09 28.04 54.26
C PHE A 378 21.82 26.61 53.77
N GLN A 379 22.57 25.67 54.34
CA GLN A 379 22.46 24.26 54.05
C GLN A 379 21.38 23.70 54.97
N TRP A 380 20.21 23.38 54.42
CA TRP A 380 19.08 22.86 55.19
C TRP A 380 19.45 21.51 55.85
N PRO A 381 19.15 21.32 57.16
CA PRO A 381 19.31 20.02 57.79
C PRO A 381 18.23 19.07 57.25
N SER A 382 18.66 18.03 56.57
CA SER A 382 17.81 16.94 56.11
C SER A 382 17.19 16.16 57.29
N ARG A 383 15.86 15.97 57.24
CA ARG A 383 15.07 14.91 57.92
C ARG A 383 14.87 14.98 59.44
N ASP A 384 14.84 16.16 60.07
CA ASP A 384 14.38 16.24 61.46
C ASP A 384 12.88 16.64 61.54
N LEU A 385 12.01 15.66 61.80
CA LEU A 385 10.56 15.82 61.88
C LEU A 385 10.13 16.88 62.93
N LYS A 386 11.00 17.11 63.92
CA LYS A 386 10.79 18.05 65.02
C LYS A 386 10.89 19.50 64.56
N PHE A 387 11.84 19.80 63.67
CA PHE A 387 12.02 21.13 63.08
C PHE A 387 10.87 21.47 62.12
N GLN A 388 10.36 20.48 61.37
CA GLN A 388 9.20 20.66 60.50
C GLN A 388 7.93 21.05 61.27
N ASN A 389 7.66 20.38 62.39
CA ASN A 389 6.50 20.70 63.24
C ASN A 389 6.63 22.08 63.91
N GLU A 390 7.83 22.46 64.33
CA GLU A 390 8.11 23.76 64.96
C GLU A 390 8.00 24.93 63.96
N PHE A 391 8.45 24.72 62.71
CA PHE A 391 8.32 25.69 61.63
C PHE A 391 6.85 25.92 61.23
N LEU A 392 6.03 24.86 61.15
CA LEU A 392 4.60 24.96 60.85
C LEU A 392 3.81 25.72 61.93
N LEU A 393 4.19 25.56 63.21
CA LEU A 393 3.60 26.27 64.34
C LEU A 393 3.88 27.79 64.32
N HIS A 394 4.98 28.22 63.68
CA HIS A 394 5.40 29.62 63.62
C HIS A 394 5.29 30.26 62.23
N LYS A 395 4.72 29.56 61.23
CA LYS A 395 4.59 29.97 59.82
C LYS A 395 4.07 31.41 59.62
N ASN A 396 3.08 31.84 60.42
CA ASN A 396 2.45 33.16 60.29
C ASN A 396 3.28 34.33 60.84
N THR A 397 4.47 34.05 61.37
CA THR A 397 5.34 35.05 62.02
C THR A 397 6.50 35.48 61.11
N TYR A 398 6.70 34.81 59.97
CA TYR A 398 7.76 35.09 59.01
C TYR A 398 7.20 35.79 57.77
N ASN A 399 7.93 36.80 57.28
CA ASN A 399 7.57 37.53 56.07
C ASN A 399 8.25 36.84 54.86
N LEU A 400 7.53 35.95 54.20
CA LEU A 400 8.04 35.11 53.10
C LEU A 400 8.13 35.88 51.78
N SER A 401 9.17 35.63 50.98
CA SER A 401 9.30 36.11 49.60
C SER A 401 8.34 35.36 48.66
N GLU A 402 8.03 35.91 47.48
CA GLU A 402 7.10 35.24 46.53
C GLU A 402 7.58 33.85 46.09
N ALA A 403 8.89 33.64 45.95
CA ALA A 403 9.44 32.32 45.65
C ALA A 403 9.20 31.31 46.79
N GLU A 404 9.19 31.78 48.05
CA GLU A 404 8.91 30.96 49.22
C GLU A 404 7.40 30.71 49.38
N LYS A 405 6.54 31.70 49.10
CA LYS A 405 5.08 31.51 49.06
C LYS A 405 4.65 30.49 48.00
N ILE A 406 5.32 30.51 46.84
CA ILE A 406 5.15 29.50 45.78
C ILE A 406 5.60 28.12 46.28
N MET A 407 6.75 28.02 46.95
CA MET A 407 7.28 26.75 47.49
C MET A 407 6.41 26.13 48.59
N PHE A 408 5.62 26.95 49.31
CA PHE A 408 4.71 26.50 50.37
C PHE A 408 3.25 26.40 49.92
N GLY A 409 2.98 26.41 48.60
CA GLY A 409 1.66 26.15 48.03
C GLY A 409 0.62 27.28 48.19
N GLU A 410 1.04 28.53 48.43
CA GLU A 410 0.09 29.66 48.56
C GLU A 410 -0.46 30.16 47.21
N THR A 411 0.18 29.79 46.08
CA THR A 411 -0.32 30.11 44.73
C THR A 411 -0.70 28.85 43.96
N ALA A 412 -1.97 28.70 43.64
CA ALA A 412 -2.46 27.54 42.90
C ALA A 412 -1.94 27.54 41.44
N LEU A 413 -1.12 26.53 41.11
CA LEU A 413 -0.59 26.24 39.79
C LEU A 413 -1.71 26.10 38.75
N TRP A 414 -1.60 26.82 37.62
CA TRP A 414 -2.52 26.66 36.49
C TRP A 414 -1.97 25.63 35.51
N CYS A 415 -2.66 24.49 35.36
CA CYS A 415 -2.35 23.51 34.31
C CYS A 415 -2.96 23.92 32.97
N PHE A 416 -2.15 23.94 31.92
CA PHE A 416 -2.57 24.28 30.56
C PHE A 416 -3.49 23.19 30.01
N LYS A 417 -4.70 23.60 29.61
CA LYS A 417 -5.75 22.66 29.23
C LYS A 417 -5.33 21.75 28.07
N GLU A 418 -4.82 22.32 26.98
CA GLU A 418 -4.40 21.58 25.79
C GLU A 418 -2.97 21.03 26.01
N GLY A 419 -2.82 20.01 26.85
CA GLY A 419 -1.51 19.50 27.25
C GLY A 419 -1.52 18.76 28.58
N THR A 420 -2.63 18.83 29.34
CA THR A 420 -2.82 18.13 30.63
C THR A 420 -3.67 16.86 30.49
N VAL A 421 -3.25 15.75 31.10
CA VAL A 421 -3.86 14.40 30.96
C VAL A 421 -5.30 14.33 31.49
N ASN A 422 -5.63 15.03 32.57
CA ASN A 422 -6.97 15.07 33.15
C ASN A 422 -7.51 16.52 33.19
N GLU A 423 -8.46 16.84 32.31
CA GLU A 423 -9.08 18.19 32.22
C GLU A 423 -9.85 18.61 33.50
N THR A 424 -10.03 17.70 34.47
CA THR A 424 -10.95 17.82 35.61
C THR A 424 -10.30 18.06 36.98
N ARG A 425 -8.96 18.19 37.10
CA ARG A 425 -8.35 18.63 38.38
C ARG A 425 -8.62 20.12 38.58
N LEU A 426 -9.78 20.43 39.17
CA LEU A 426 -10.13 21.77 39.64
C LEU A 426 -9.19 22.19 40.78
N LYS A 427 -9.03 23.50 40.92
CA LYS A 427 -8.11 24.26 41.79
C LYS A 427 -8.21 23.98 43.32
N GLY A 428 -8.80 22.86 43.73
CA GLY A 428 -9.02 22.49 45.13
C GLY A 428 -9.07 20.97 45.42
N SER A 429 -8.70 20.10 44.48
CA SER A 429 -8.62 18.65 44.72
C SER A 429 -7.16 18.16 44.89
N ILE A 430 -6.36 18.91 45.65
CA ILE A 430 -5.06 18.44 46.13
C ILE A 430 -5.35 17.71 47.45
N GLU A 431 -5.53 16.38 47.39
CA GLU A 431 -5.25 15.54 48.54
C GLU A 431 -3.74 15.65 48.79
N TRP A 432 -3.38 16.20 49.94
CA TRP A 432 -1.99 16.27 50.38
C TRP A 432 -1.49 14.85 50.61
N ASP A 433 -0.65 14.36 49.70
CA ASP A 433 0.18 13.19 49.98
C ASP A 433 1.39 13.66 50.81
N ASP A 434 1.34 13.39 52.11
CA ASP A 434 2.37 13.75 53.10
C ASP A 434 3.75 13.12 52.80
N SER A 435 3.85 12.22 51.82
CA SER A 435 5.10 11.52 51.50
C SER A 435 6.04 12.28 50.54
N ASN A 436 5.57 13.31 49.83
CA ASN A 436 6.41 14.01 48.84
C ASN A 436 6.02 15.49 48.60
N PRO A 437 6.59 16.46 49.34
CA PRO A 437 6.22 17.88 49.26
C PRO A 437 6.57 18.59 47.94
N TRP A 438 7.18 17.89 46.98
CA TRP A 438 7.71 18.46 45.73
C TRP A 438 6.82 18.20 44.51
N GLN A 439 5.62 17.66 44.69
CA GLN A 439 4.73 17.27 43.59
C GLN A 439 3.76 18.40 43.19
N GLU A 440 4.33 19.55 42.79
CA GLU A 440 3.60 20.69 42.21
C GLU A 440 3.80 20.79 40.69
N ASN A 441 3.82 19.66 39.96
CA ASN A 441 3.92 19.68 38.49
C ASN A 441 2.66 19.05 37.88
N CYS A 442 2.12 19.69 36.84
CA CYS A 442 1.00 19.15 36.07
C CYS A 442 1.41 17.84 35.36
N GLU A 443 0.47 16.92 35.22
CA GLU A 443 0.67 15.69 34.44
C GLU A 443 0.43 15.97 32.95
N CYS A 444 1.50 15.87 32.15
CA CYS A 444 1.49 16.27 30.75
C CYS A 444 1.18 15.11 29.81
N TRP A 445 0.42 15.39 28.75
CA TRP A 445 0.31 14.49 27.61
C TRP A 445 1.68 14.29 26.96
N PRO A 446 1.91 13.15 26.28
CA PRO A 446 3.07 12.99 25.42
C PRO A 446 3.21 14.20 24.47
N GLU A 447 4.45 14.65 24.26
CA GLU A 447 4.79 15.85 23.47
C GLU A 447 4.47 17.20 24.12
N TRP A 448 4.07 17.23 25.39
CA TRP A 448 3.91 18.46 26.17
C TRP A 448 4.87 18.48 27.35
N HIS A 449 5.42 19.65 27.62
CA HIS A 449 6.48 19.88 28.61
C HIS A 449 6.21 21.19 29.36
N GLY A 450 7.05 21.46 30.36
CA GLY A 450 6.90 22.59 31.27
C GLY A 450 6.12 22.22 32.53
N ARG A 451 6.21 23.07 33.55
CA ARG A 451 5.58 22.86 34.88
C ARG A 451 4.06 22.75 34.79
N ASP A 452 3.49 23.45 33.83
CA ASP A 452 2.07 23.61 33.56
C ASP A 452 1.59 22.81 32.34
N CYS A 453 2.48 22.02 31.71
CA CYS A 453 2.20 21.31 30.45
C CYS A 453 1.83 22.22 29.27
N GLY A 454 2.25 23.50 29.29
CA GLY A 454 1.95 24.47 28.25
C GLY A 454 2.91 24.50 27.07
N GLN A 455 4.03 23.79 27.14
CA GLN A 455 5.10 23.88 26.15
C GLN A 455 5.08 22.66 25.22
N PRO A 456 4.60 22.78 23.97
CA PRO A 456 4.64 21.66 23.05
C PRO A 456 6.08 21.30 22.69
N GLU A 457 6.35 20.04 22.36
CA GLU A 457 7.68 19.48 22.08
C GLU A 457 8.51 20.35 21.12
N VAL A 458 7.87 20.85 20.05
CA VAL A 458 8.52 21.73 19.06
C VAL A 458 9.05 23.04 19.65
N ILE A 459 8.33 23.61 20.63
CA ILE A 459 8.74 24.82 21.35
C ILE A 459 9.78 24.46 22.41
N TRP A 460 9.54 23.42 23.20
CA TRP A 460 10.47 22.95 24.23
C TRP A 460 11.88 22.73 23.67
N ARG A 461 11.96 22.03 22.53
CA ARG A 461 13.23 21.77 21.82
C ARG A 461 13.85 23.05 21.24
N ALA A 462 13.02 23.97 20.72
CA ALA A 462 13.50 25.27 20.24
C ALA A 462 14.09 26.12 21.38
N LEU A 463 13.48 26.11 22.56
CA LEU A 463 13.97 26.83 23.74
C LEU A 463 15.26 26.22 24.28
N LEU A 464 15.40 24.89 24.30
CA LEU A 464 16.63 24.20 24.71
C LEU A 464 17.82 24.48 23.77
N THR A 465 17.55 24.71 22.50
CA THR A 465 18.59 24.95 21.47
C THR A 465 18.84 26.44 21.23
N ALA A 466 18.02 27.32 21.79
CA ALA A 466 18.18 28.76 21.68
C ALA A 466 19.47 29.22 22.36
N LYS A 467 20.32 29.93 21.61
CA LYS A 467 21.57 30.51 22.14
C LYS A 467 21.36 31.71 23.07
N MET A 468 20.13 32.22 23.14
CA MET A 468 19.72 33.32 24.02
C MET A 468 18.60 32.83 24.96
N PRO A 469 18.60 33.21 26.24
CA PRO A 469 17.52 32.86 27.16
C PRO A 469 16.26 33.64 26.76
N TYR A 470 15.33 32.95 26.11
CA TYR A 470 13.98 33.46 25.90
C TYR A 470 13.26 33.48 27.25
N LYS A 471 12.85 34.67 27.72
CA LYS A 471 12.11 34.79 28.97
C LYS A 471 10.67 34.34 28.73
N VAL A 472 10.33 33.17 29.25
CA VAL A 472 8.95 32.65 29.26
C VAL A 472 8.23 33.29 30.44
N LYS A 473 7.11 33.97 30.20
CA LYS A 473 6.24 34.49 31.26
C LYS A 473 5.36 33.36 31.80
N ASP A 474 5.11 33.38 33.11
CA ASP A 474 4.10 32.50 33.70
C ASP A 474 2.71 32.84 33.13
N PRO A 475 1.98 31.85 32.63
CA PRO A 475 0.78 32.12 31.86
C PRO A 475 -0.33 32.57 32.80
N THR A 476 -1.07 33.61 32.42
CA THR A 476 -2.26 34.07 33.15
C THR A 476 -3.45 34.13 32.19
N ARG A 477 -4.64 33.76 32.67
CA ARG A 477 -5.86 33.75 31.84
C ARG A 477 -6.27 35.15 31.36
N GLU A 478 -5.78 36.18 32.02
CA GLU A 478 -6.18 37.58 31.81
C GLU A 478 -5.28 38.33 30.82
N GLU A 479 -4.09 37.80 30.48
CA GLU A 479 -3.07 38.53 29.71
C GLU A 479 -2.71 37.89 28.35
N ALA A 480 -3.58 37.04 27.78
CA ALA A 480 -3.34 36.44 26.47
C ALA A 480 -3.24 37.50 25.36
N HIS A 481 -2.21 37.39 24.51
CA HIS A 481 -1.99 38.30 23.38
C HIS A 481 -3.01 38.06 22.27
N ARG A 482 -3.36 39.12 21.52
CA ARG A 482 -4.10 38.94 20.27
C ARG A 482 -3.13 38.57 19.16
N LEU A 483 -3.48 37.55 18.38
CA LEU A 483 -2.71 37.15 17.20
C LEU A 483 -3.35 37.72 15.94
N VAL A 484 -2.59 38.53 15.21
CA VAL A 484 -2.99 39.07 13.90
C VAL A 484 -2.13 38.44 12.81
N TYR A 485 -2.77 37.74 11.88
CA TYR A 485 -2.08 36.95 10.86
C TYR A 485 -2.27 37.54 9.47
N MET A 486 -1.20 38.03 8.87
CA MET A 486 -1.14 38.48 7.49
C MET A 486 -0.70 37.37 6.54
N LEU A 487 -1.56 37.06 5.57
CA LEU A 487 -1.36 36.08 4.52
C LEU A 487 -1.23 36.80 3.17
N GLU A 488 -0.06 36.71 2.54
CA GLU A 488 0.23 37.31 1.24
C GLU A 488 0.31 36.23 0.15
N GLY A 489 -0.39 36.43 -0.96
CA GLY A 489 -0.32 35.47 -2.07
C GLY A 489 -1.12 35.78 -3.30
N ALA A 490 -1.00 34.89 -4.29
CA ALA A 490 -1.84 34.87 -5.47
C ALA A 490 -3.13 34.07 -5.25
N PHE A 491 -3.10 33.09 -4.33
CA PHE A 491 -4.22 32.22 -3.96
C PHE A 491 -4.89 31.57 -5.18
N LEU A 492 -4.07 30.95 -6.04
CA LEU A 492 -4.57 30.23 -7.22
C LEU A 492 -5.42 29.04 -6.79
N ASN A 493 -4.94 28.28 -5.79
CA ASN A 493 -5.67 27.17 -5.20
C ASN A 493 -6.44 27.62 -3.95
N LEU A 494 -7.77 27.60 -4.03
CA LEU A 494 -8.65 28.03 -2.93
C LEU A 494 -8.73 27.04 -1.78
N ASP A 495 -8.45 25.76 -2.02
CA ASP A 495 -8.48 24.72 -0.99
C ASP A 495 -7.23 24.77 -0.12
N LEU A 496 -6.06 25.09 -0.69
CA LEU A 496 -4.84 25.36 0.06
C LEU A 496 -5.01 26.62 0.93
N MET A 497 -5.60 27.69 0.40
CA MET A 497 -5.93 28.90 1.17
C MET A 497 -6.88 28.58 2.33
N GLU A 498 -7.90 27.76 2.08
CA GLU A 498 -8.81 27.30 3.13
C GLU A 498 -8.09 26.51 4.21
N LEU A 499 -7.25 25.56 3.81
CA LEU A 499 -6.45 24.74 4.72
C LEU A 499 -5.55 25.60 5.60
N GLN A 500 -4.87 26.60 5.03
CA GLN A 500 -4.03 27.56 5.77
C GLN A 500 -4.83 28.31 6.84
N ILE A 501 -6.02 28.81 6.51
CA ILE A 501 -6.87 29.54 7.45
C ILE A 501 -7.41 28.61 8.52
N LYS A 502 -7.99 27.47 8.14
CA LYS A 502 -8.62 26.52 9.08
C LYS A 502 -7.62 25.85 10.01
N ALA A 503 -6.38 25.62 9.57
CA ALA A 503 -5.33 25.07 10.41
C ALA A 503 -5.04 25.94 11.65
N VAL A 504 -5.25 27.26 11.57
CA VAL A 504 -4.92 28.20 12.66
C VAL A 504 -6.11 29.03 13.16
N SER A 505 -7.30 28.89 12.57
CA SER A 505 -8.48 29.73 12.87
C SER A 505 -8.99 29.64 14.31
N LYS A 506 -8.64 28.58 15.05
CA LYS A 506 -8.99 28.44 16.48
C LYS A 506 -8.11 29.30 17.39
N VAL A 507 -6.92 29.69 16.92
CA VAL A 507 -5.90 30.38 17.73
C VAL A 507 -5.75 31.86 17.30
N VAL A 508 -5.82 32.12 15.99
CA VAL A 508 -5.67 33.46 15.40
C VAL A 508 -6.95 34.28 15.57
N ASP A 509 -6.82 35.51 16.05
CA ASP A 509 -7.95 36.39 16.34
C ASP A 509 -8.38 37.23 15.13
N TYR A 510 -7.44 37.64 14.28
CA TYR A 510 -7.71 38.49 13.12
C TYR A 510 -6.82 38.16 11.92
N PHE A 511 -7.39 38.12 10.71
CA PHE A 511 -6.68 37.80 9.47
C PHE A 511 -6.55 39.02 8.54
N ILE A 512 -5.36 39.23 7.96
CA ILE A 512 -5.11 40.22 6.90
C ILE A 512 -4.78 39.44 5.63
N VAL A 513 -5.68 39.44 4.64
CA VAL A 513 -5.46 38.73 3.38
C VAL A 513 -5.05 39.74 2.31
N TYR A 514 -3.82 39.64 1.83
CA TYR A 514 -3.28 40.49 0.78
C TYR A 514 -3.19 39.73 -0.55
N LEU A 515 -4.01 40.15 -1.52
CA LEU A 515 -3.98 39.62 -2.89
C LEU A 515 -2.90 40.33 -3.71
N LYS A 516 -1.81 39.61 -3.99
CA LYS A 516 -0.67 40.09 -4.78
C LYS A 516 -0.88 40.02 -6.29
N ARG A 517 -1.87 39.23 -6.75
CA ARG A 517 -2.16 38.97 -8.17
C ARG A 517 -2.78 40.19 -8.86
N HIS A 518 -2.14 40.69 -9.94
CA HIS A 518 -2.68 41.74 -10.81
C HIS A 518 -2.35 41.45 -12.29
N PRO A 519 -3.30 41.58 -13.23
CA PRO A 519 -4.73 41.82 -13.01
C PRO A 519 -5.44 40.57 -12.44
N ILE A 520 -6.44 40.78 -11.60
CA ILE A 520 -7.32 39.70 -11.11
C ILE A 520 -8.68 39.78 -11.80
N ASN A 521 -9.17 38.65 -12.29
CA ASN A 521 -10.49 38.57 -12.91
C ASN A 521 -11.58 38.83 -11.86
N ASN A 522 -12.66 39.53 -12.25
CA ASN A 522 -13.80 39.78 -11.36
C ASN A 522 -14.44 38.49 -10.84
N LYS A 523 -14.35 37.38 -11.59
CA LYS A 523 -14.82 36.06 -11.18
C LYS A 523 -14.00 35.52 -10.00
N ASP A 524 -12.67 35.51 -10.14
CA ASP A 524 -11.73 35.02 -9.13
C ASP A 524 -11.82 35.86 -7.84
N LEU A 525 -11.90 37.19 -7.98
CA LEU A 525 -12.07 38.09 -6.83
C LEU A 525 -13.39 37.85 -6.08
N LYS A 526 -14.48 37.54 -6.79
CA LYS A 526 -15.76 37.15 -6.18
C LYS A 526 -15.66 35.79 -5.49
N ALA A 527 -14.97 34.81 -6.09
CA ALA A 527 -14.78 33.48 -5.51
C ALA A 527 -13.98 33.55 -4.20
N ILE A 528 -12.86 34.29 -4.17
CA ILE A 528 -12.06 34.51 -2.95
C ILE A 528 -12.89 35.20 -1.87
N LYS A 529 -13.60 36.30 -2.21
CA LYS A 529 -14.47 37.00 -1.26
C LYS A 529 -15.58 36.10 -0.71
N PHE A 530 -16.17 35.27 -1.55
CA PHE A 530 -17.21 34.33 -1.14
C PHE A 530 -16.65 33.27 -0.19
N ARG A 531 -15.51 32.67 -0.53
CA ARG A 531 -14.84 31.67 0.33
C ARG A 531 -14.43 32.29 1.67
N LEU A 532 -13.81 33.46 1.69
CA LEU A 532 -13.42 34.14 2.94
C LEU A 532 -14.62 34.43 3.86
N LYS A 533 -15.78 34.82 3.30
CA LYS A 533 -17.02 35.00 4.07
C LYS A 533 -17.55 33.70 4.69
N GLN A 534 -17.29 32.55 4.07
CA GLN A 534 -17.66 31.24 4.62
C GLN A 534 -16.68 30.78 5.70
N LEU A 535 -15.39 31.09 5.54
CA LEU A 535 -14.35 30.63 6.45
C LEU A 535 -14.27 31.43 7.74
N LEU A 536 -14.44 32.75 7.64
CA LEU A 536 -14.23 33.70 8.73
C LEU A 536 -15.45 34.62 8.91
N PRO A 537 -15.87 34.90 10.15
CA PRO A 537 -16.87 35.93 10.43
C PRO A 537 -16.45 37.29 9.85
N MET A 538 -17.39 38.10 9.33
CA MET A 538 -17.06 39.38 8.67
C MET A 538 -16.30 40.39 9.54
N LYS A 539 -16.26 40.20 10.87
CA LYS A 539 -15.53 41.07 11.80
C LYS A 539 -14.06 40.65 12.02
N ASN A 540 -13.62 39.51 11.49
CA ASN A 540 -12.33 38.88 11.84
C ASN A 540 -11.33 38.87 10.68
N TYR A 541 -11.60 39.57 9.56
CA TYR A 541 -10.63 39.68 8.48
C TYR A 541 -10.67 41.01 7.72
N PHE A 542 -9.50 41.41 7.20
CA PHE A 542 -9.31 42.52 6.28
C PHE A 542 -8.78 41.98 4.94
N LEU A 543 -9.45 42.30 3.83
CA LEU A 543 -9.04 41.89 2.49
C LEU A 543 -8.52 43.09 1.71
N TYR A 544 -7.25 43.07 1.34
CA TYR A 544 -6.62 44.10 0.51
C TYR A 544 -6.34 43.56 -0.90
N HIS A 545 -6.73 44.35 -1.91
CA HIS A 545 -6.44 44.08 -3.31
C HIS A 545 -6.01 45.37 -4.01
N CYS A 546 -4.89 45.35 -4.73
CA CYS A 546 -4.38 46.55 -5.41
C CYS A 546 -5.22 46.84 -6.67
N LYS A 547 -5.67 48.10 -6.85
CA LYS A 547 -6.59 48.49 -7.96
C LYS A 547 -5.93 49.28 -9.10
N LEU A 548 -4.70 49.79 -8.95
CA LEU A 548 -4.04 50.68 -9.93
C LEU A 548 -2.52 50.46 -9.96
N PRO A 549 -1.90 50.16 -11.13
CA PRO A 549 -0.44 50.03 -11.27
C PRO A 549 0.27 51.36 -11.64
N ALA A 550 -0.45 52.47 -11.76
CA ALA A 550 0.12 53.74 -12.26
C ALA A 550 1.01 54.49 -11.24
N TYR A 551 1.09 54.04 -9.99
CA TYR A 551 2.02 54.55 -8.98
C TYR A 551 2.57 53.36 -8.18
N ASN A 552 3.90 53.29 -8.05
CA ASN A 552 4.71 52.12 -7.68
C ASN A 552 4.52 51.45 -6.30
N ASN A 553 3.37 51.55 -5.62
CA ASN A 553 3.27 51.15 -4.20
C ASN A 553 2.30 49.99 -3.89
N CYS A 554 2.14 48.99 -4.76
CA CYS A 554 1.52 47.72 -4.34
C CYS A 554 2.55 46.87 -3.57
N SER A 555 2.68 47.11 -2.27
CA SER A 555 3.60 46.37 -1.39
C SER A 555 2.90 45.85 -0.14
N SER A 556 3.50 44.84 0.50
CA SER A 556 3.04 44.31 1.79
C SER A 556 3.07 45.39 2.88
N ALA A 557 3.97 46.37 2.75
CA ALA A 557 4.02 47.56 3.60
C ALA A 557 2.78 48.44 3.45
N GLU A 558 2.32 48.66 2.21
CA GLU A 558 1.11 49.44 1.95
C GLU A 558 -0.14 48.74 2.45
N ALA A 559 -0.23 47.41 2.29
CA ALA A 559 -1.32 46.60 2.84
C ALA A 559 -1.40 46.73 4.37
N TYR A 560 -0.25 46.66 5.04
CA TYR A 560 -0.13 46.85 6.49
C TYR A 560 -0.51 48.29 6.91
N ARG A 561 0.00 49.31 6.20
CA ARG A 561 -0.30 50.73 6.46
C ARG A 561 -1.80 51.01 6.39
N LEU A 562 -2.48 50.49 5.35
CA LEU A 562 -3.92 50.65 5.18
C LEU A 562 -4.73 49.93 6.26
N PHE A 563 -4.30 48.74 6.67
CA PHE A 563 -4.89 48.04 7.81
C PHE A 563 -4.79 48.88 9.09
N ARG A 564 -3.61 49.45 9.40
CA ARG A 564 -3.42 50.32 10.58
C ARG A 564 -4.29 51.59 10.53
N GLN A 565 -4.54 52.15 9.34
CA GLN A 565 -5.40 53.33 9.16
C GLN A 565 -6.91 53.05 9.30
N GLN A 566 -7.37 51.83 9.01
CA GLN A 566 -8.80 51.48 9.09
C GLN A 566 -9.27 51.03 10.48
N GLN A 567 -8.38 50.93 11.47
CA GLN A 567 -8.77 50.53 12.82
C GLN A 567 -9.58 51.62 13.53
N LEU A 568 -10.82 51.30 13.91
CA LEU A 568 -11.70 52.14 14.72
C LEU A 568 -11.26 52.12 16.21
N PRO A 569 -11.44 53.23 16.96
CA PRO A 569 -10.95 53.37 18.35
C PRO A 569 -11.48 52.32 19.36
N THR A 570 -12.59 51.64 19.05
CA THR A 570 -13.27 50.71 19.95
C THR A 570 -12.64 49.31 20.02
N ASN A 571 -11.65 48.99 19.16
CA ASN A 571 -10.94 47.71 19.12
C ASN A 571 -9.42 47.90 18.86
N ALA A 572 -8.77 48.76 19.63
CA ALA A 572 -7.34 49.04 19.47
C ALA A 572 -6.46 47.80 19.76
N ILE A 573 -5.53 47.50 18.85
CA ILE A 573 -4.45 46.50 19.04
C ILE A 573 -3.44 47.06 20.03
N LYS A 574 -3.03 46.26 21.00
CA LYS A 574 -2.00 46.61 21.99
C LYS A 574 -0.60 46.56 21.34
N PRO A 575 0.36 47.40 21.76
CA PRO A 575 1.74 47.32 21.25
C PRO A 575 2.41 45.95 21.48
N THR A 576 1.96 45.22 22.51
CA THR A 576 2.44 43.88 22.89
C THR A 576 1.77 42.75 22.10
N ASP A 577 0.69 43.02 21.36
CA ASP A 577 0.04 42.01 20.52
C ASP A 577 1.01 41.51 19.43
N ILE A 578 0.72 40.33 18.89
CA ILE A 578 1.65 39.61 18.03
C ILE A 578 1.18 39.68 16.59
N PHE A 579 2.08 40.14 15.72
CA PHE A 579 1.91 40.17 14.27
C PHE A 579 2.63 38.96 13.66
N ILE A 580 1.91 38.22 12.80
CA ILE A 580 2.41 37.05 12.08
C ILE A 580 2.30 37.34 10.58
N PHE A 581 3.35 37.08 9.82
CA PHE A 581 3.36 37.25 8.37
C PHE A 581 3.92 36.01 7.65
N THR A 582 3.20 35.50 6.65
CA THR A 582 3.62 34.37 5.79
C THR A 582 3.14 34.53 4.34
N ASP A 583 3.66 33.65 3.47
CA ASP A 583 3.20 33.46 2.09
C ASP A 583 2.01 32.47 1.99
N ASP A 584 1.44 32.33 0.79
CA ASP A 584 0.34 31.42 0.44
C ASP A 584 0.74 29.95 0.28
N LYS A 585 1.94 29.57 0.73
CA LYS A 585 2.47 28.19 0.68
C LYS A 585 2.82 27.63 2.05
N THR A 586 2.86 28.50 3.06
CA THR A 586 3.24 28.19 4.43
C THR A 586 2.01 27.83 5.27
N ILE A 587 2.03 26.68 5.92
CA ILE A 587 1.00 26.23 6.88
C ILE A 587 1.66 26.11 8.25
N LEU A 588 1.31 27.02 9.16
CA LEU A 588 1.88 27.06 10.50
C LEU A 588 1.22 26.02 11.43
N GLY A 589 2.01 25.43 12.34
CA GLY A 589 1.49 24.54 13.37
C GLY A 589 0.72 25.30 14.46
N HIS A 590 -0.53 24.90 14.73
CA HIS A 590 -1.38 25.57 15.71
C HIS A 590 -0.82 25.54 17.14
N ARG A 591 -0.19 24.43 17.57
CA ARG A 591 0.35 24.27 18.94
C ARG A 591 1.41 25.33 19.26
N ALA A 592 2.30 25.62 18.32
CA ALA A 592 3.34 26.63 18.49
C ALA A 592 2.75 28.05 18.58
N LEU A 593 1.71 28.36 17.79
CA LEU A 593 1.00 29.64 17.89
C LEU A 593 0.25 29.77 19.21
N ASN A 594 -0.33 28.68 19.71
CA ASN A 594 -1.04 28.69 20.98
C ASN A 594 -0.09 28.99 22.14
N PHE A 595 1.13 28.42 22.11
CA PHE A 595 2.18 28.80 23.05
C PHE A 595 2.52 30.30 22.98
N LEU A 596 2.75 30.85 21.78
CA LEU A 596 3.07 32.28 21.65
C LEU A 596 1.94 33.20 22.18
N LYS A 597 0.69 32.78 22.06
CA LYS A 597 -0.48 33.51 22.55
C LYS A 597 -0.48 33.72 24.07
N TYR A 598 -0.10 32.70 24.84
CA TYR A 598 -0.17 32.72 26.30
C TYR A 598 1.17 32.99 26.99
N TYR A 599 2.28 32.60 26.36
CA TYR A 599 3.63 32.61 26.98
C TYR A 599 4.56 33.64 26.34
N GLY A 600 4.11 34.36 25.30
CA GLY A 600 4.89 35.40 24.64
C GLY A 600 5.25 36.55 25.59
N SER A 601 6.53 36.82 25.83
CA SER A 601 6.98 38.06 26.49
C SER A 601 8.31 38.50 25.92
N ASP A 602 8.45 39.79 25.60
CA ASP A 602 9.65 40.37 24.96
C ASP A 602 10.15 39.52 23.77
N LEU A 603 9.27 39.30 22.77
CA LEU A 603 9.65 38.61 21.53
C LEU A 603 10.90 39.30 20.96
N ALA A 604 12.02 38.55 20.92
CA ALA A 604 13.22 38.93 20.18
C ALA A 604 12.80 39.44 18.79
N PRO A 605 13.54 40.37 18.16
CA PRO A 605 12.99 41.24 17.10
C PRO A 605 12.27 40.48 15.98
N VAL A 606 12.66 39.23 15.68
CA VAL A 606 11.96 38.31 14.77
C VAL A 606 12.07 36.83 15.20
N ILE A 607 10.95 36.10 15.18
CA ILE A 607 10.89 34.62 15.27
C ILE A 607 10.52 34.02 13.91
N GLN A 608 11.15 32.90 13.55
CA GLN A 608 10.90 32.15 12.32
C GLN A 608 10.49 30.70 12.59
N PHE A 609 9.78 30.06 11.65
CA PHE A 609 9.48 28.64 11.70
C PHE A 609 10.36 27.85 10.74
N ARG A 610 10.84 26.71 11.22
CA ARG A 610 11.40 25.66 10.38
C ARG A 610 10.28 24.74 9.91
N LEU A 611 10.02 24.76 8.61
CA LEU A 611 8.92 24.06 7.97
C LEU A 611 9.42 22.86 7.18
N LYS A 612 8.60 21.80 7.19
CA LYS A 612 8.81 20.62 6.35
C LYS A 612 8.60 21.00 4.88
N PHE A 613 9.60 20.74 4.03
CA PHE A 613 9.53 21.11 2.61
C PHE A 613 8.86 19.98 1.81
N THR A 614 7.58 20.17 1.50
CA THR A 614 6.79 19.26 0.69
C THR A 614 6.53 19.85 -0.71
N ILE A 615 6.41 18.98 -1.71
CA ILE A 615 6.26 19.36 -3.12
C ILE A 615 5.12 18.55 -3.74
N TYR A 616 4.27 19.15 -4.57
CA TYR A 616 3.08 18.52 -5.21
C TYR A 616 1.94 18.10 -4.26
N GLY A 617 2.28 17.68 -3.05
CA GLY A 617 1.39 17.34 -1.95
C GLY A 617 2.22 16.96 -0.72
N PHE A 618 1.56 16.52 0.35
CA PHE A 618 2.23 16.10 1.60
C PHE A 618 2.90 14.72 1.49
N TYR A 619 2.69 14.00 0.39
CA TYR A 619 3.27 12.69 0.10
C TYR A 619 4.68 12.73 -0.51
N TRP A 620 5.14 13.88 -1.01
CA TRP A 620 6.51 14.06 -1.51
C TRP A 620 7.27 15.11 -0.70
N GLN A 621 8.46 14.76 -0.22
CA GLN A 621 9.35 15.61 0.54
C GLN A 621 10.66 15.86 -0.22
N HIS A 622 11.19 17.08 -0.11
CA HIS A 622 12.53 17.37 -0.63
C HIS A 622 13.62 16.74 0.27
N PRO A 623 14.60 15.98 -0.27
CA PRO A 623 15.55 15.20 0.53
C PRO A 623 16.53 16.01 1.38
N GLN A 624 16.89 17.21 0.92
CA GLN A 624 18.01 17.99 1.49
C GLN A 624 17.63 19.40 1.95
N GLN A 625 16.36 19.81 1.81
CA GLN A 625 15.94 21.18 2.06
C GLN A 625 14.84 21.23 3.11
N THR A 626 14.98 22.17 4.05
CA THR A 626 13.90 22.65 4.90
C THR A 626 13.67 24.12 4.56
N TYR A 627 12.46 24.62 4.80
CA TYR A 627 12.11 26.01 4.49
C TYR A 627 12.00 26.82 5.78
N LEU A 628 12.73 27.93 5.87
CA LEU A 628 12.59 28.89 6.96
C LEU A 628 11.66 30.00 6.50
N SER A 629 10.51 30.13 7.14
CA SER A 629 9.48 31.11 6.81
C SER A 629 8.68 31.50 8.04
N GLY A 630 7.87 32.55 7.90
CA GLY A 630 7.18 33.16 9.01
C GLY A 630 8.00 34.28 9.63
N LEU A 631 7.39 35.47 9.70
CA LEU A 631 7.87 36.60 10.49
C LEU A 631 6.88 36.76 11.64
N ILE A 632 7.32 36.48 12.87
CA ILE A 632 6.53 36.78 14.06
C ILE A 632 7.26 37.85 14.87
N SER A 633 6.57 38.94 15.18
CA SER A 633 7.09 40.01 16.03
C SER A 633 5.95 40.76 16.72
N SER A 634 6.28 41.60 17.69
CA SER A 634 5.30 42.50 18.31
C SER A 634 4.95 43.65 17.36
N PHE A 635 3.73 44.19 17.48
CA PHE A 635 3.34 45.39 16.73
C PHE A 635 4.27 46.59 16.99
N GLN A 636 4.76 46.73 18.23
CA GLN A 636 5.75 47.75 18.58
C GLN A 636 7.03 47.65 17.73
N ASN A 637 7.55 46.45 17.50
CA ASN A 637 8.77 46.25 16.73
C ASN A 637 8.55 46.51 15.23
N ILE A 638 7.40 46.09 14.69
CA ILE A 638 7.07 46.29 13.26
C ILE A 638 6.81 47.78 12.96
N ASP A 639 6.11 48.49 13.84
CA ASP A 639 5.83 49.91 13.69
C ASP A 639 7.13 50.75 13.76
N ASN A 640 8.11 50.34 14.57
CA ASN A 640 9.42 51.00 14.67
C ASN A 640 10.34 50.74 13.45
N ALA A 641 10.06 49.72 12.65
CA ALA A 641 10.90 49.26 11.54
C ALA A 641 10.42 49.71 10.15
N ASP A 642 9.80 50.90 10.07
CA ASP A 642 9.28 51.53 8.84
C ASP A 642 8.32 50.65 8.02
N ALA A 643 7.60 49.75 8.69
CA ALA A 643 6.41 49.06 8.18
C ALA A 643 6.59 48.20 6.91
N ASN A 644 7.80 47.72 6.56
CA ASN A 644 7.99 46.78 5.45
C ASN A 644 8.39 45.36 5.91
N PRO A 645 7.41 44.47 6.20
CA PRO A 645 7.63 43.09 6.63
C PRO A 645 8.51 42.28 5.66
N THR A 646 8.36 42.51 4.35
CA THR A 646 9.14 41.81 3.32
C THR A 646 10.60 42.24 3.34
N LEU A 647 10.86 43.53 3.58
CA LEU A 647 12.21 44.10 3.66
C LEU A 647 12.92 43.67 4.95
N LEU A 648 12.20 43.62 6.08
CA LEU A 648 12.66 43.01 7.33
C LEU A 648 13.05 41.53 7.13
N LEU A 649 12.17 40.75 6.50
CA LEU A 649 12.43 39.35 6.21
C LEU A 649 13.61 39.16 5.23
N THR A 650 13.75 40.02 4.22
CA THR A 650 14.89 39.98 3.26
C THR A 650 16.20 40.46 3.86
N GLN A 651 16.20 41.45 4.75
CA GLN A 651 17.38 41.88 5.51
C GLN A 651 17.89 40.75 6.40
N ILE A 652 16.99 40.02 7.06
CA ILE A 652 17.34 38.89 7.93
C ILE A 652 17.83 37.67 7.13
N THR A 653 17.20 37.36 6.00
CA THR A 653 17.60 36.21 5.15
C THR A 653 18.84 36.47 4.29
N SER A 654 19.15 37.74 3.96
CA SER A 654 20.36 38.11 3.21
C SER A 654 21.61 38.28 4.10
N GLN A 655 21.44 38.56 5.40
CA GLN A 655 22.55 38.63 6.36
C GLN A 655 22.90 37.26 6.97
N HIS A 656 23.32 36.31 6.14
CA HIS A 656 24.19 35.24 6.63
C HIS A 656 25.59 35.79 6.94
N ARG A 657 25.79 36.46 8.08
CA ARG A 657 26.90 36.12 9.02
C ARG A 657 27.06 36.94 10.30
N GLN A 658 26.44 38.11 10.52
CA GLN A 658 26.79 38.89 11.72
C GLN A 658 25.59 39.54 12.45
N GLN A 659 25.36 39.03 13.67
CA GLN A 659 25.01 39.76 14.90
C GLN A 659 23.56 39.90 15.42
N GLN A 660 22.54 39.24 14.90
CA GLN A 660 21.30 39.04 15.69
C GLN A 660 20.75 37.61 15.65
N PRO A 661 20.67 36.89 16.80
CA PRO A 661 20.10 35.55 16.85
C PRO A 661 18.56 35.61 16.86
N SER A 662 17.91 35.21 15.76
CA SER A 662 16.46 34.97 15.72
C SER A 662 16.13 33.60 16.32
N LEU A 663 15.10 33.52 17.17
CA LEU A 663 14.57 32.22 17.64
C LEU A 663 13.92 31.50 16.45
N VAL A 664 14.34 30.25 16.21
CA VAL A 664 13.75 29.40 15.16
C VAL A 664 12.94 28.31 15.84
N ILE A 665 11.63 28.27 15.57
CA ILE A 665 10.72 27.25 16.08
C ILE A 665 10.78 26.03 15.18
N GLY A 666 11.21 24.90 15.75
CA GLY A 666 11.36 23.61 15.09
C GLY A 666 12.82 23.24 14.75
N ASP A 667 13.07 21.94 14.60
CA ASP A 667 14.36 21.35 14.26
C ASP A 667 14.26 20.44 13.00
N LEU A 668 15.29 19.64 12.71
CA LEU A 668 15.31 18.77 11.52
C LEU A 668 14.35 17.56 11.64
N ASN A 669 13.91 17.22 12.85
CA ASN A 669 13.04 16.07 13.13
C ASN A 669 11.65 16.49 13.64
N HIS A 670 11.51 17.72 14.17
CA HIS A 670 10.29 18.29 14.71
C HIS A 670 9.99 19.61 14.02
N PHE A 671 9.11 19.57 13.03
CA PHE A 671 8.80 20.74 12.21
C PHE A 671 7.77 21.64 12.89
N GLY A 672 7.95 22.95 12.77
CA GLY A 672 7.01 23.97 13.26
C GLY A 672 5.80 24.19 12.34
N GLY A 673 5.74 23.49 11.21
CA GLY A 673 4.69 23.55 10.22
C GLY A 673 5.14 22.94 8.89
N TRP A 674 4.39 23.23 7.83
CA TRP A 674 4.61 22.69 6.49
C TRP A 674 4.77 23.82 5.47
N PHE A 675 5.64 23.60 4.49
CA PHE A 675 5.77 24.44 3.31
C PHE A 675 5.46 23.60 2.09
N CYS A 676 4.37 23.93 1.40
CA CYS A 676 3.84 23.12 0.31
C CYS A 676 4.05 23.85 -1.02
N LYS A 677 5.03 23.41 -1.80
CA LYS A 677 5.34 24.01 -3.10
C LYS A 677 4.68 23.22 -4.23
N TYR A 678 4.04 23.91 -5.18
CA TYR A 678 3.29 23.28 -6.28
C TYR A 678 2.18 22.33 -5.79
N CYS A 679 1.60 22.58 -4.62
CA CYS A 679 0.49 21.81 -4.05
C CYS A 679 -0.85 22.32 -4.60
N GLN A 680 -0.96 22.21 -5.92
CA GLN A 680 -2.03 22.76 -6.75
C GLN A 680 -2.29 21.77 -7.88
N GLU A 681 -3.40 21.93 -8.59
CA GLU A 681 -3.64 21.11 -9.79
C GLU A 681 -2.60 21.45 -10.89
N PRO A 682 -2.28 20.51 -11.81
CA PRO A 682 -1.28 20.73 -12.87
C PRO A 682 -1.49 22.02 -13.68
N ASP A 683 -2.75 22.34 -14.01
CA ASP A 683 -3.10 23.57 -14.72
C ASP A 683 -2.84 24.83 -13.89
N GLU A 684 -3.06 24.77 -12.58
CA GLU A 684 -2.78 25.85 -11.64
C GLU A 684 -1.26 26.06 -11.47
N ILE A 685 -0.48 24.98 -11.44
CA ILE A 685 0.98 25.02 -11.41
C ILE A 685 1.50 25.76 -12.65
N ILE A 686 0.97 25.44 -13.83
CA ILE A 686 1.33 26.10 -15.09
C ILE A 686 0.95 27.59 -15.05
N ALA A 687 -0.25 27.90 -14.56
CA ALA A 687 -0.68 29.29 -14.37
C ALA A 687 0.26 30.05 -13.40
N GLU A 688 0.72 29.42 -12.33
CA GLU A 688 1.71 29.99 -11.40
C GLU A 688 3.03 30.30 -12.11
N LEU A 689 3.54 29.37 -12.93
CA LEU A 689 4.78 29.55 -13.70
C LEU A 689 4.68 30.73 -14.67
N HIS A 690 3.56 30.87 -15.38
CA HIS A 690 3.32 32.01 -16.27
C HIS A 690 3.26 33.36 -15.52
N LEU A 691 2.71 33.38 -14.30
CA LEU A 691 2.71 34.58 -13.46
C LEU A 691 4.12 34.97 -12.99
N ILE A 692 4.97 33.99 -12.69
CA ILE A 692 6.38 34.22 -12.31
C ILE A 692 7.19 34.75 -13.50
N GLN A 693 6.97 34.20 -14.70
CA GLN A 693 7.67 34.60 -15.92
C GLN A 693 7.30 36.02 -16.37
N SER A 694 6.01 36.38 -16.34
CA SER A 694 5.53 37.74 -16.66
C SER A 694 6.05 38.80 -15.68
N SER A 695 6.24 38.44 -14.40
CA SER A 695 6.80 39.33 -13.38
C SER A 695 8.31 39.58 -13.54
N SER A 696 9.05 38.66 -14.16
CA SER A 696 10.51 38.80 -14.37
C SER A 696 10.87 39.66 -15.59
N ASN A 697 10.05 39.65 -16.65
CA ASN A 697 10.27 40.46 -17.85
C ASN A 697 10.07 41.98 -17.62
N HIS A 698 9.31 42.37 -16.60
CA HIS A 698 9.08 43.79 -16.26
C HIS A 698 10.23 44.46 -15.48
N LYS A 699 11.22 43.72 -14.98
CA LYS A 699 12.40 44.28 -14.29
C LYS A 699 13.59 44.58 -15.21
N LEU A 700 13.49 44.29 -16.52
CA LEU A 700 14.59 44.48 -17.48
C LEU A 700 14.48 45.76 -18.34
N THR A 701 13.46 46.60 -18.13
CA THR A 701 13.21 47.80 -18.97
C THR A 701 13.18 49.13 -18.21
N SER A 702 13.96 49.25 -17.13
CA SER A 702 14.27 50.56 -16.54
C SER A 702 15.70 50.61 -15.99
N ASN A 703 16.61 51.07 -16.86
CA ASN A 703 17.76 51.94 -16.59
C ASN A 703 18.91 51.67 -17.59
N SER A 704 18.77 52.21 -18.80
CA SER A 704 19.92 52.50 -19.65
C SER A 704 20.49 53.87 -19.25
N THR A 705 21.68 53.87 -18.65
CA THR A 705 22.83 54.78 -18.89
C THR A 705 23.66 54.90 -17.62
N LEU A 706 24.86 54.31 -17.61
CA LEU A 706 26.15 54.92 -17.21
C LEU A 706 27.23 53.84 -16.96
N THR A 707 28.27 53.91 -17.77
CA THR A 707 29.69 53.56 -17.54
C THR A 707 30.08 52.22 -16.91
N ALA A 708 30.80 51.44 -17.72
CA ALA A 708 31.53 50.23 -17.33
C ALA A 708 32.65 50.50 -16.32
N SER A 709 32.72 49.68 -15.27
CA SER A 709 33.98 49.27 -14.65
C SER A 709 33.81 47.91 -13.98
N ALA A 710 34.86 47.09 -14.05
CA ALA A 710 34.86 45.67 -13.77
C ALA A 710 35.08 45.37 -12.27
N SER A 711 34.25 44.50 -11.69
CA SER A 711 34.63 43.65 -10.55
C SER A 711 33.59 42.55 -10.26
N SER A 712 34.03 41.29 -10.36
CA SER A 712 33.58 40.04 -9.69
C SER A 712 32.07 39.69 -9.60
N PRO A 713 31.62 38.53 -10.14
CA PRO A 713 30.24 38.10 -9.99
C PRO A 713 30.01 37.41 -8.63
N SER A 714 29.35 38.10 -7.70
CA SER A 714 28.71 37.49 -6.54
C SER A 714 27.40 36.81 -6.98
N LYS A 715 27.27 35.50 -6.71
CA LYS A 715 26.09 34.67 -7.01
C LYS A 715 24.80 35.23 -6.40
N SER A 716 24.04 36.01 -7.19
CA SER A 716 22.62 36.26 -6.93
C SER A 716 21.82 35.06 -7.44
N ILE A 717 20.99 34.48 -6.57
CA ILE A 717 20.08 33.36 -6.86
C ILE A 717 19.15 33.77 -8.02
N GLN A 718 19.45 33.28 -9.22
CA GLN A 718 18.56 33.38 -10.37
C GLN A 718 17.40 32.39 -10.18
N ASN A 719 16.17 32.91 -10.09
CA ASN A 719 14.93 32.13 -10.15
C ASN A 719 14.60 31.75 -11.60
N THR A 720 15.54 31.11 -12.30
CA THR A 720 15.32 30.57 -13.63
C THR A 720 15.10 29.08 -13.48
N VAL A 721 13.92 28.58 -13.88
CA VAL A 721 13.71 27.13 -14.04
C VAL A 721 14.70 26.68 -15.11
N VAL A 722 15.62 25.79 -14.77
CA VAL A 722 16.63 25.30 -15.72
C VAL A 722 15.99 24.13 -16.45
N PHE A 723 15.65 24.34 -17.72
CA PHE A 723 15.12 23.31 -18.59
C PHE A 723 16.19 22.21 -18.83
N PRO A 724 15.84 20.92 -18.75
CA PRO A 724 16.72 19.86 -19.22
C PRO A 724 17.07 20.10 -20.69
N ALA A 725 18.36 20.00 -21.01
CA ALA A 725 18.85 20.13 -22.38
C ALA A 725 18.63 18.81 -23.17
N ASP A 726 17.40 18.30 -23.21
CA ASP A 726 17.07 17.10 -23.98
C ASP A 726 16.27 17.46 -25.23
N LYS A 727 16.87 17.13 -26.38
CA LYS A 727 16.47 17.53 -27.75
C LYS A 727 15.16 16.91 -28.27
N LYS A 728 14.22 16.47 -27.43
CA LYS A 728 13.02 15.74 -27.91
C LYS A 728 11.66 16.09 -27.31
N HIS A 729 11.56 16.85 -26.22
CA HIS A 729 10.26 17.35 -25.75
C HIS A 729 10.08 18.83 -26.11
N SER A 730 8.88 19.18 -26.55
CA SER A 730 8.54 20.54 -26.99
C SER A 730 8.90 21.57 -25.91
N SER A 731 9.24 22.79 -26.34
CA SER A 731 9.66 23.89 -25.47
C SER A 731 8.59 24.44 -24.52
N ASN A 732 7.46 23.75 -24.34
CA ASN A 732 6.31 24.21 -23.56
C ASN A 732 5.99 23.20 -22.45
N ILE A 733 5.90 23.69 -21.20
CA ILE A 733 5.40 22.91 -20.06
C ILE A 733 3.87 22.79 -20.21
N ASP A 734 3.37 21.57 -20.40
CA ASP A 734 1.95 21.25 -20.44
C ASP A 734 1.51 20.46 -19.19
N ALA A 735 0.20 20.30 -19.01
CA ALA A 735 -0.37 19.65 -17.83
C ALA A 735 0.08 18.19 -17.73
N ALA A 736 0.24 17.51 -18.87
CA ALA A 736 0.68 16.12 -18.94
C ALA A 736 2.12 15.95 -18.42
N TYR A 737 3.05 16.84 -18.81
CA TYR A 737 4.41 16.83 -18.29
C TYR A 737 4.47 17.06 -16.77
N VAL A 738 3.66 17.99 -16.25
CA VAL A 738 3.58 18.23 -14.81
C VAL A 738 3.01 17.01 -14.07
N GLN A 739 1.99 16.35 -14.62
CA GLN A 739 1.43 15.11 -14.06
C GLN A 739 2.49 13.99 -14.00
N GLN A 740 3.30 13.83 -15.05
CA GLN A 740 4.39 12.86 -15.07
C GLN A 740 5.42 13.12 -13.97
N LEU A 741 5.81 14.38 -13.76
CA LEU A 741 6.73 14.75 -12.69
C LEU A 741 6.14 14.51 -11.29
N ILE A 742 4.83 14.68 -11.12
CA ILE A 742 4.12 14.37 -9.86
C ILE A 742 4.08 12.85 -9.63
N SER A 743 3.82 12.04 -10.67
CA SER A 743 3.81 10.57 -10.59
C SER A 743 5.17 10.03 -10.16
N THR A 744 6.21 10.40 -10.90
CA THR A 744 7.61 9.95 -10.70
C THR A 744 8.28 10.56 -9.47
N GLY A 745 7.71 11.63 -8.91
CA GLY A 745 8.30 12.36 -7.78
C GLY A 745 9.58 13.10 -8.17
N ILE A 746 9.65 13.70 -9.36
CA ILE A 746 10.79 14.52 -9.81
C ILE A 746 10.50 16.00 -9.57
N TYR A 747 11.45 16.73 -8.99
CA TYR A 747 11.26 18.15 -8.70
C TYR A 747 11.27 19.04 -9.96
N LEU A 748 10.18 19.76 -10.19
CA LEU A 748 9.98 20.62 -11.38
C LEU A 748 11.07 21.69 -11.60
N LYS A 749 11.70 22.21 -10.54
CA LYS A 749 12.62 23.36 -10.66
C LYS A 749 13.91 22.99 -11.39
N ASP A 750 14.44 21.80 -11.13
CA ASP A 750 15.70 21.31 -11.69
C ASP A 750 15.52 20.12 -12.63
N GLY A 751 14.33 19.51 -12.64
CA GLY A 751 13.98 18.36 -13.48
C GLY A 751 14.81 17.11 -13.18
N LYS A 752 15.53 17.09 -12.04
CA LYS A 752 16.54 16.06 -11.73
C LYS A 752 16.49 15.56 -10.30
N THR A 753 16.03 16.39 -9.35
CA THR A 753 16.02 15.99 -7.94
C THR A 753 14.88 15.01 -7.69
N GLN A 754 15.24 13.80 -7.25
CA GLN A 754 14.28 12.79 -6.81
C GLN A 754 13.71 13.17 -5.43
N LEU A 755 12.40 13.25 -5.33
CA LEU A 755 11.67 13.52 -4.10
C LEU A 755 11.56 12.24 -3.27
N GLN A 756 11.58 12.41 -1.95
CA GLN A 756 11.38 11.33 -0.99
C GLN A 756 9.89 11.08 -0.79
N LYS A 757 9.45 9.83 -0.96
CA LYS A 757 8.07 9.44 -0.67
C LYS A 757 7.87 9.38 0.84
N VAL A 758 6.89 10.11 1.33
CA VAL A 758 6.51 10.12 2.75
C VAL A 758 5.29 9.24 2.92
N ARG A 759 5.26 8.40 3.97
CA ARG A 759 4.13 7.51 4.27
C ARG A 759 3.29 8.07 5.42
N ARG A 760 1.96 8.04 5.25
CA ARG A 760 0.98 8.61 6.19
C ARG A 760 1.07 8.05 7.62
N PHE A 761 1.33 6.75 7.75
CA PHE A 761 1.33 6.07 9.05
C PHE A 761 2.72 5.96 9.69
N SER A 762 3.78 6.20 8.92
CA SER A 762 5.17 6.15 9.40
C SER A 762 5.66 7.53 9.86
N ASP A 763 5.24 8.60 9.18
CA ASP A 763 5.73 9.94 9.45
C ASP A 763 4.79 10.75 10.35
N LYS A 764 5.23 11.05 11.58
CA LYS A 764 4.50 11.87 12.57
C LYS A 764 4.13 13.26 12.04
N TYR A 765 4.92 13.85 11.15
CA TYR A 765 4.70 15.16 10.53
C TYR A 765 4.24 15.04 9.07
N TYR A 766 3.51 13.97 8.73
CA TYR A 766 3.02 13.72 7.38
C TYR A 766 2.32 14.94 6.76
N ALA A 767 1.21 15.37 7.37
CA ALA A 767 0.39 16.47 6.89
C ALA A 767 -0.23 17.25 8.06
N PRO A 768 -0.72 18.48 7.85
CA PRO A 768 -1.47 19.23 8.86
C PRO A 768 -2.63 18.41 9.42
N HIS A 769 -2.82 18.46 10.75
CA HIS A 769 -3.87 17.68 11.44
C HIS A 769 -5.26 17.85 10.82
N TYR A 770 -5.61 19.10 10.46
CA TYR A 770 -6.90 19.40 9.84
C TYR A 770 -7.07 18.75 8.45
N ALA A 771 -6.00 18.63 7.66
CA ALA A 771 -6.05 17.93 6.37
C ALA A 771 -6.28 16.43 6.59
N SER A 772 -5.59 15.83 7.57
CA SER A 772 -5.72 14.41 7.91
C SER A 772 -7.12 14.04 8.44
N GLU A 773 -7.73 14.90 9.27
CA GLU A 773 -9.11 14.72 9.75
C GLU A 773 -10.13 14.82 8.60
N GLN A 774 -9.94 15.78 7.69
CA GLN A 774 -10.83 16.04 6.55
C GLN A 774 -10.27 15.40 5.26
N SER A 775 -9.80 14.16 5.36
CA SER A 775 -9.13 13.45 4.26
C SER A 775 -10.00 13.30 3.01
N TRP A 776 -11.33 13.26 3.15
CA TRP A 776 -12.28 13.24 2.04
C TRP A 776 -12.21 14.51 1.16
N LYS A 777 -11.82 15.65 1.73
CA LYS A 777 -11.72 16.94 1.02
C LYS A 777 -10.31 17.21 0.51
N TYR A 778 -9.31 16.96 1.34
CA TYR A 778 -7.90 17.21 1.02
C TYR A 778 -7.16 15.99 0.47
N GLY A 779 -7.89 14.97 -0.01
CA GLY A 779 -7.33 13.71 -0.49
C GLY A 779 -6.25 13.88 -1.57
N HIS A 780 -6.44 14.84 -2.48
CA HIS A 780 -5.47 15.16 -3.55
C HIS A 780 -4.12 15.69 -3.03
N LEU A 781 -4.08 16.26 -1.82
CA LEU A 781 -2.84 16.69 -1.15
C LEU A 781 -2.23 15.57 -0.30
N LEU A 782 -3.02 14.54 0.05
CA LEU A 782 -2.61 13.46 0.94
C LEU A 782 -2.23 12.18 0.21
N ILE A 783 -2.65 12.00 -1.04
CA ILE A 783 -2.40 10.79 -1.83
C ILE A 783 -1.99 11.21 -3.24
N ASN A 784 -0.95 10.56 -3.77
CA ASN A 784 -0.56 10.74 -5.16
C ASN A 784 -1.54 10.02 -6.09
N ILE A 785 -2.57 10.71 -6.57
CA ILE A 785 -3.55 10.14 -7.51
C ILE A 785 -2.92 9.83 -8.89
N TYR A 786 -1.85 10.54 -9.24
CA TYR A 786 -1.15 10.40 -10.52
C TYR A 786 -0.21 9.18 -10.56
N GLU A 787 0.10 8.57 -9.41
CA GLU A 787 0.84 7.29 -9.31
C GLU A 787 0.12 6.14 -10.05
N SER A 788 -1.18 6.29 -10.31
CA SER A 788 -1.99 5.33 -11.06
C SER A 788 -2.18 5.66 -12.55
N LEU A 789 -1.70 6.84 -12.99
CA LEU A 789 -1.90 7.38 -14.35
C LEU A 789 -0.72 7.05 -15.29
N GLU A 790 0.41 6.60 -14.76
CA GLU A 790 1.59 6.18 -15.55
C GLU A 790 1.36 4.88 -16.34
N ASP A 791 0.34 4.11 -15.96
CA ASP A 791 -0.20 3.00 -16.75
C ASP A 791 -0.71 3.42 -18.15
N LEU A 792 -0.88 4.73 -18.37
CA LEU A 792 -1.61 5.30 -19.49
C LEU A 792 -0.75 6.30 -20.27
N LEU A 793 -0.01 7.17 -19.56
CA LEU A 793 0.76 8.25 -20.19
C LEU A 793 2.17 7.85 -20.70
N ALA A 794 2.65 6.62 -20.49
CA ALA A 794 4.00 6.19 -20.89
C ALA A 794 4.11 5.67 -22.34
N SER A 795 3.16 5.98 -23.23
CA SER A 795 3.10 5.42 -24.59
C SER A 795 3.98 6.12 -25.65
N ASP A 796 4.80 7.11 -25.29
CA ASP A 796 5.59 7.89 -26.24
C ASP A 796 7.04 7.41 -26.47
N ASN A 797 7.40 6.20 -26.04
CA ASN A 797 8.64 5.57 -26.51
C ASN A 797 8.35 4.63 -27.69
N GLU A 798 8.30 5.22 -28.89
CA GLU A 798 8.48 4.50 -30.14
C GLU A 798 9.87 3.83 -30.18
N ASP A 799 9.95 2.59 -29.73
CA ASP A 799 10.93 1.64 -30.25
C ASP A 799 10.17 0.56 -31.03
N GLU A 800 10.22 0.70 -32.36
CA GLU A 800 9.66 -0.25 -33.32
C GLU A 800 10.15 -1.67 -33.04
N MET A 801 9.25 -2.53 -32.56
CA MET A 801 9.51 -3.97 -32.48
C MET A 801 9.33 -4.58 -33.88
N PRO A 802 10.34 -5.29 -34.44
CA PRO A 802 10.33 -5.67 -35.84
C PRO A 802 9.25 -6.72 -36.16
N MET A 803 8.35 -6.38 -37.09
CA MET A 803 7.24 -7.18 -37.64
C MET A 803 7.66 -8.44 -38.42
N SER A 804 8.88 -8.95 -38.24
CA SER A 804 9.39 -10.15 -38.91
C SER A 804 8.73 -11.45 -38.42
N TRP A 805 8.24 -11.48 -37.18
CA TRP A 805 7.51 -12.62 -36.61
C TRP A 805 6.10 -12.78 -37.21
N LEU A 806 5.45 -11.70 -37.64
CA LEU A 806 4.11 -11.73 -38.23
C LEU A 806 4.10 -12.35 -39.63
N VAL A 807 5.21 -12.24 -40.36
CA VAL A 807 5.42 -12.94 -41.65
C VAL A 807 5.72 -14.43 -41.45
N SER A 808 6.38 -14.80 -40.34
CA SER A 808 6.54 -16.21 -39.94
C SER A 808 5.22 -16.84 -39.48
N TRP A 809 4.34 -16.04 -38.87
CA TRP A 809 3.01 -16.45 -38.40
C TRP A 809 1.98 -16.59 -39.53
N LEU A 810 1.99 -15.70 -40.53
CA LEU A 810 1.15 -15.82 -41.73
C LEU A 810 1.54 -17.03 -42.60
N LYS A 811 2.79 -17.52 -42.51
CA LYS A 811 3.20 -18.79 -43.11
C LYS A 811 2.69 -20.02 -42.34
N PHE A 812 2.49 -19.93 -41.03
CA PHE A 812 1.94 -21.01 -40.20
C PHE A 812 0.42 -21.19 -40.36
N LEU A 813 -0.32 -20.10 -40.59
CA LEU A 813 -1.78 -20.13 -40.78
C LEU A 813 -2.25 -20.59 -42.17
N ARG A 814 -1.35 -20.68 -43.16
CA ARG A 814 -1.73 -20.97 -44.56
C ARG A 814 -1.92 -22.45 -44.86
N ASP A 815 -1.47 -23.38 -44.00
CA ASP A 815 -1.74 -24.81 -44.18
C ASP A 815 -1.67 -25.62 -42.85
N PRO A 816 -2.80 -25.87 -42.16
CA PRO A 816 -2.86 -26.76 -40.99
C PRO A 816 -2.87 -28.25 -41.35
N ARG A 817 -2.80 -28.63 -42.64
CA ARG A 817 -2.99 -30.02 -43.12
C ARG A 817 -1.71 -30.70 -43.61
N SER A 818 -0.58 -30.01 -43.70
CA SER A 818 0.65 -30.60 -44.26
C SER A 818 1.43 -31.54 -43.31
N GLY A 819 0.89 -31.86 -42.13
CA GLY A 819 1.45 -32.86 -41.20
C GLY A 819 0.77 -34.24 -41.24
N CYS A 820 -0.35 -34.40 -41.94
CA CYS A 820 -1.07 -35.67 -42.04
C CYS A 820 -0.60 -36.45 -43.27
N GLY A 821 0.58 -37.06 -43.18
CA GLY A 821 1.16 -37.76 -44.33
C GLY A 821 2.31 -38.69 -44.01
N SER A 822 2.13 -39.64 -43.09
CA SER A 822 2.71 -41.00 -43.14
C SER A 822 2.47 -41.73 -41.82
N ASN A 823 1.83 -42.91 -41.90
CA ASN A 823 1.64 -43.88 -40.82
C ASN A 823 2.86 -43.99 -39.87
N PRO A 824 2.75 -43.58 -38.59
CA PRO A 824 3.58 -44.12 -37.54
C PRO A 824 2.83 -45.32 -36.94
N LYS A 825 3.43 -46.50 -37.09
CA LYS A 825 3.03 -47.70 -36.37
C LYS A 825 2.86 -47.39 -34.89
N SER A 826 1.72 -47.81 -34.38
CA SER A 826 1.30 -47.93 -32.99
C SER A 826 2.44 -48.25 -32.02
N ARG A 827 2.44 -47.52 -30.89
CA ARG A 827 2.62 -47.99 -29.49
C ARG A 827 3.65 -47.16 -28.72
N GLU A 828 3.18 -46.17 -27.97
CA GLU A 828 3.79 -45.63 -26.74
C GLU A 828 2.69 -44.89 -25.95
N GLU A 829 1.84 -45.66 -25.28
CA GLU A 829 0.80 -45.19 -24.35
C GLU A 829 1.44 -44.92 -22.99
N TYR A 830 1.54 -43.67 -22.56
CA TYR A 830 1.90 -43.34 -21.18
C TYR A 830 0.74 -42.60 -20.48
N PRO A 831 0.09 -43.20 -19.45
CA PRO A 831 -0.89 -42.53 -18.61
C PRO A 831 -0.26 -41.41 -17.79
N SER A 832 -1.06 -40.43 -17.37
CA SER A 832 -0.61 -39.49 -16.35
C SER A 832 -0.20 -40.28 -15.11
N GLN A 833 0.93 -39.91 -14.51
CA GLN A 833 1.43 -40.67 -13.36
C GLN A 833 0.76 -40.22 -12.06
N VAL A 834 0.20 -39.01 -12.06
CA VAL A 834 -0.37 -38.34 -10.89
C VAL A 834 -1.52 -37.40 -11.29
N PHE A 835 -2.55 -37.33 -10.45
CA PHE A 835 -3.59 -36.31 -10.50
C PHE A 835 -3.34 -35.24 -9.45
N VAL A 836 -3.66 -34.01 -9.82
CA VAL A 836 -3.32 -32.83 -9.02
C VAL A 836 -4.35 -32.53 -7.92
N GLY A 837 -5.61 -32.91 -8.16
CA GLY A 837 -6.76 -32.69 -7.27
C GLY A 837 -7.20 -31.23 -7.19
N ASP A 838 -8.33 -30.98 -6.51
CA ASP A 838 -8.82 -29.64 -6.17
C ASP A 838 -7.76 -28.88 -5.37
N THR A 839 -6.93 -29.60 -4.60
CA THR A 839 -5.79 -29.06 -3.85
C THR A 839 -4.89 -28.15 -4.70
N PHE A 840 -4.50 -28.58 -5.90
CA PHE A 840 -3.62 -27.78 -6.75
C PHE A 840 -4.35 -26.56 -7.31
N CYS A 841 -5.61 -26.70 -7.75
CA CYS A 841 -6.40 -25.58 -8.27
C CYS A 841 -6.58 -24.48 -7.21
N TYR A 842 -6.81 -24.89 -5.97
CA TYR A 842 -6.94 -24.02 -4.80
C TYR A 842 -5.61 -23.32 -4.48
N PHE A 843 -4.51 -24.07 -4.46
CA PHE A 843 -3.17 -23.54 -4.29
C PHE A 843 -2.80 -22.51 -5.37
N ALA A 844 -2.98 -22.86 -6.65
CA ALA A 844 -2.67 -21.98 -7.78
C ALA A 844 -3.52 -20.71 -7.76
N GLY A 845 -4.85 -20.87 -7.64
CA GLY A 845 -5.77 -19.73 -7.64
C GLY A 845 -5.52 -18.75 -6.50
N MET A 846 -5.23 -19.24 -5.28
CA MET A 846 -4.92 -18.35 -4.15
C MET A 846 -3.57 -17.66 -4.32
N THR A 847 -2.56 -18.36 -4.84
CA THR A 847 -1.25 -17.73 -5.10
C THR A 847 -1.39 -16.59 -6.11
N PHE A 848 -2.17 -16.78 -7.17
CA PHE A 848 -2.50 -15.72 -8.14
C PHE A 848 -3.27 -14.55 -7.53
N ALA A 849 -4.28 -14.84 -6.71
CA ALA A 849 -5.05 -13.80 -6.04
C ALA A 849 -4.20 -12.96 -5.08
N VAL A 850 -3.33 -13.59 -4.29
CA VAL A 850 -2.40 -12.91 -3.37
C VAL A 850 -1.50 -11.94 -4.12
N VAL A 851 -0.83 -12.40 -5.19
CA VAL A 851 0.08 -11.52 -5.94
C VAL A 851 -0.64 -10.40 -6.67
N GLY A 852 -1.87 -10.65 -7.17
CA GLY A 852 -2.67 -9.60 -7.80
C GLY A 852 -3.24 -8.56 -6.82
N ILE A 853 -3.52 -8.96 -5.58
CA ILE A 853 -4.04 -8.06 -4.53
C ILE A 853 -2.93 -7.21 -3.93
N ILE A 854 -1.84 -7.83 -3.45
CA ILE A 854 -0.71 -7.09 -2.83
C ILE A 854 0.11 -6.37 -3.90
N GLY A 855 0.26 -6.96 -5.09
CA GLY A 855 0.95 -6.32 -6.21
C GLY A 855 0.11 -5.25 -6.92
N HIS A 856 -1.12 -4.96 -6.48
CA HIS A 856 -2.01 -3.94 -7.06
C HIS A 856 -2.37 -4.08 -8.56
N PHE A 857 -2.05 -5.20 -9.21
CA PHE A 857 -2.35 -5.45 -10.63
C PHE A 857 -3.55 -6.39 -10.87
N SER A 858 -4.48 -6.48 -9.93
CA SER A 858 -5.67 -7.36 -9.99
C SER A 858 -6.47 -7.28 -11.31
N LYS A 859 -6.52 -6.10 -11.94
CA LYS A 859 -7.15 -5.88 -13.26
C LYS A 859 -6.41 -6.65 -14.37
N THR A 860 -5.09 -6.53 -14.41
CA THR A 860 -4.23 -7.25 -15.37
C THR A 860 -4.30 -8.77 -15.13
N LEU A 861 -4.35 -9.19 -13.86
CA LEU A 861 -4.51 -10.60 -13.52
C LEU A 861 -5.77 -11.21 -14.14
N ILE A 862 -6.91 -10.50 -14.07
CA ILE A 862 -8.17 -10.96 -14.67
C ILE A 862 -8.04 -11.16 -16.19
N LEU A 863 -7.24 -10.33 -16.88
CA LEU A 863 -6.98 -10.50 -18.32
C LEU A 863 -6.23 -11.80 -18.63
N PHE A 864 -5.29 -12.22 -17.78
CA PHE A 864 -4.63 -13.53 -17.93
C PHE A 864 -5.58 -14.71 -17.70
N PHE A 865 -6.68 -14.50 -16.99
CA PHE A 865 -7.74 -15.49 -16.76
C PHE A 865 -8.83 -15.51 -17.84
N LEU A 866 -8.63 -14.81 -18.97
CA LEU A 866 -9.66 -14.68 -20.01
C LEU A 866 -10.22 -16.03 -20.51
N PRO A 867 -9.43 -17.09 -20.76
CA PRO A 867 -9.97 -18.40 -21.14
C PRO A 867 -10.88 -19.02 -20.07
N GLN A 868 -10.53 -18.87 -18.80
CA GLN A 868 -11.30 -19.36 -17.67
C GLN A 868 -12.58 -18.55 -17.49
N ILE A 869 -12.54 -17.23 -17.72
CA ILE A 869 -13.73 -16.37 -17.76
C ILE A 869 -14.66 -16.83 -18.88
N ILE A 870 -14.15 -17.05 -20.08
CA ILE A 870 -14.94 -17.53 -21.22
C ILE A 870 -15.56 -18.90 -20.91
N ASN A 871 -14.79 -19.83 -20.35
CA ASN A 871 -15.31 -21.12 -19.91
C ASN A 871 -16.40 -20.96 -18.85
N PHE A 872 -16.19 -20.12 -17.83
CA PHE A 872 -17.17 -19.85 -16.79
C PHE A 872 -18.47 -19.31 -17.38
N LEU A 873 -18.40 -18.25 -18.20
CA LEU A 873 -19.54 -17.62 -18.86
C LEU A 873 -20.31 -18.61 -19.74
N TYR A 874 -19.58 -19.44 -20.50
CA TYR A 874 -20.17 -20.48 -21.33
C TYR A 874 -20.85 -21.58 -20.49
N SER A 875 -20.29 -21.92 -19.33
CA SER A 875 -20.83 -22.91 -18.40
C SER A 875 -22.00 -22.42 -17.52
N ILE A 876 -22.28 -21.10 -17.44
CA ILE A 876 -23.34 -20.51 -16.58
C ILE A 876 -24.69 -21.25 -16.70
N PRO A 877 -25.23 -21.56 -17.90
CA PRO A 877 -26.51 -22.24 -18.01
C PRO A 877 -26.54 -23.59 -17.26
N GLN A 878 -25.44 -24.33 -17.26
CA GLN A 878 -25.33 -25.62 -16.58
C GLN A 878 -24.96 -25.46 -15.09
N LEU A 879 -24.04 -24.56 -14.75
CA LEU A 879 -23.59 -24.37 -13.36
C LEU A 879 -24.71 -23.90 -12.43
N PHE A 880 -25.55 -22.98 -12.90
CA PHE A 880 -26.71 -22.48 -12.15
C PHE A 880 -27.98 -23.33 -12.35
N LYS A 881 -27.87 -24.49 -13.04
CA LYS A 881 -28.96 -25.42 -13.31
C LYS A 881 -30.14 -24.83 -14.08
N PHE A 882 -29.90 -23.81 -14.92
CA PHE A 882 -30.90 -23.35 -15.90
C PHE A 882 -31.09 -24.38 -17.02
N VAL A 883 -30.04 -25.16 -17.29
CA VAL A 883 -30.02 -26.35 -18.13
C VAL A 883 -29.56 -27.53 -17.25
N PRO A 884 -30.14 -28.73 -17.40
CA PRO A 884 -29.69 -29.91 -16.66
C PRO A 884 -28.19 -30.15 -16.82
N CYS A 885 -27.49 -30.21 -15.68
CA CYS A 885 -26.05 -30.40 -15.63
C CYS A 885 -25.74 -31.84 -15.20
N PRO A 886 -24.98 -32.60 -15.99
CA PRO A 886 -24.55 -33.94 -15.61
C PRO A 886 -23.50 -33.83 -14.51
N ARG A 887 -23.29 -34.93 -13.79
CA ARG A 887 -22.26 -34.99 -12.73
C ARG A 887 -20.85 -34.81 -13.29
N HIS A 888 -20.57 -35.40 -14.46
CA HIS A 888 -19.30 -35.27 -15.17
C HIS A 888 -19.51 -34.56 -16.50
N ARG A 889 -18.71 -33.52 -16.77
CA ARG A 889 -18.73 -32.73 -18.01
C ARG A 889 -17.49 -32.96 -18.89
N LEU A 890 -16.78 -34.06 -18.61
CA LEU A 890 -15.57 -34.49 -19.31
C LEU A 890 -15.92 -35.00 -20.72
N PRO A 891 -15.03 -34.85 -21.72
CA PRO A 891 -15.17 -35.49 -23.01
C PRO A 891 -15.39 -37.01 -22.90
N LYS A 892 -16.07 -37.59 -23.88
CA LYS A 892 -16.33 -39.03 -23.93
C LYS A 892 -15.19 -39.73 -24.68
N TYR A 893 -14.46 -40.60 -24.02
CA TYR A 893 -13.41 -41.40 -24.65
C TYR A 893 -13.98 -42.60 -25.42
N ASP A 894 -13.50 -42.84 -26.65
CA ASP A 894 -13.81 -44.04 -27.43
C ASP A 894 -12.60 -45.00 -27.47
N PRO A 895 -12.66 -46.16 -26.77
CA PRO A 895 -11.58 -47.14 -26.72
C PRO A 895 -11.22 -47.79 -28.07
N LYS A 896 -12.08 -47.68 -29.08
CA LYS A 896 -11.84 -48.28 -30.40
C LYS A 896 -11.01 -47.39 -31.31
N SER A 897 -11.28 -46.09 -31.29
CA SER A 897 -10.59 -45.09 -32.10
C SER A 897 -9.47 -44.37 -31.36
N ASP A 898 -9.42 -44.49 -30.03
CA ASP A 898 -8.52 -43.74 -29.13
C ASP A 898 -8.73 -42.21 -29.20
N LEU A 899 -9.92 -41.77 -29.60
CA LEU A 899 -10.28 -40.35 -29.73
C LEU A 899 -11.21 -39.88 -28.62
N LEU A 900 -11.12 -38.59 -28.29
CA LEU A 900 -12.07 -37.91 -27.42
C LEU A 900 -13.21 -37.32 -28.26
N HIS A 901 -14.43 -37.73 -27.95
CA HIS A 901 -15.66 -37.20 -28.52
C HIS A 901 -16.32 -36.19 -27.58
N ILE A 902 -17.20 -35.37 -28.15
CA ILE A 902 -18.04 -34.47 -27.37
C ILE A 902 -18.89 -35.26 -26.38
N SER A 903 -18.99 -34.74 -25.17
CA SER A 903 -19.93 -35.24 -24.17
C SER A 903 -21.27 -34.52 -24.30
N THR A 904 -22.36 -35.26 -24.19
CA THR A 904 -23.72 -34.76 -24.41
C THR A 904 -24.59 -34.88 -23.16
N THR A 905 -25.62 -34.05 -23.09
CA THR A 905 -26.66 -34.07 -22.07
C THR A 905 -28.02 -34.20 -22.72
N GLU A 906 -28.88 -35.00 -22.09
CA GLU A 906 -30.23 -35.27 -22.57
C GLU A 906 -31.25 -34.76 -21.53
N PHE A 907 -32.23 -34.00 -21.98
CA PHE A 907 -33.31 -33.51 -21.13
C PHE A 907 -34.57 -33.16 -21.94
N ASN A 908 -35.72 -33.03 -21.29
CA ASN A 908 -36.95 -32.62 -21.96
C ASN A 908 -37.00 -31.10 -22.15
N LYS A 909 -37.41 -30.64 -23.33
CA LYS A 909 -37.52 -29.20 -23.65
C LYS A 909 -38.44 -28.43 -22.68
N ASN A 910 -39.38 -29.13 -22.07
CA ASN A 910 -40.34 -28.57 -21.10
C ASN A 910 -39.74 -28.30 -19.72
N GLU A 911 -38.60 -28.91 -19.38
CA GLU A 911 -37.90 -28.72 -18.09
C GLU A 911 -37.11 -27.40 -18.03
N LEU A 912 -36.95 -26.71 -19.17
CA LEU A 912 -36.23 -25.45 -19.24
C LEU A 912 -37.06 -24.27 -18.70
N ASN A 913 -36.48 -23.54 -17.75
CA ASN A 913 -37.00 -22.24 -17.32
C ASN A 913 -36.92 -21.20 -18.45
N ILE A 914 -37.70 -20.11 -18.33
CA ILE A 914 -37.73 -19.01 -19.33
C ILE A 914 -36.32 -18.48 -19.61
N LEU A 915 -35.52 -18.24 -18.57
CA LEU A 915 -34.12 -17.81 -18.70
C LEU A 915 -33.27 -18.85 -19.43
N GLY A 916 -33.42 -20.14 -19.09
CA GLY A 916 -32.72 -21.24 -19.77
C GLY A 916 -33.05 -21.31 -21.25
N LYS A 917 -34.32 -21.10 -21.64
CA LYS A 917 -34.77 -21.03 -23.04
C LYS A 917 -34.11 -19.87 -23.78
N ILE A 918 -34.04 -18.68 -23.17
CA ILE A 918 -33.39 -17.50 -23.77
C ILE A 918 -31.89 -17.78 -23.97
N MET A 919 -31.18 -18.25 -22.94
CA MET A 919 -29.75 -18.53 -23.00
C MET A 919 -29.42 -19.56 -24.09
N VAL A 920 -30.17 -20.67 -24.14
CA VAL A 920 -30.00 -21.70 -25.17
C VAL A 920 -30.32 -21.17 -26.57
N THR A 921 -31.35 -20.33 -26.70
CA THR A 921 -31.70 -19.71 -28.00
C THR A 921 -30.56 -18.85 -28.51
N ILE A 922 -29.93 -18.05 -27.65
CA ILE A 922 -28.73 -17.27 -27.98
C ILE A 922 -27.59 -18.19 -28.43
N LEU A 923 -27.24 -19.20 -27.63
CA LEU A 923 -26.16 -20.15 -27.96
C LEU A 923 -26.42 -20.90 -29.28
N LYS A 924 -27.67 -21.28 -29.54
CA LYS A 924 -28.10 -21.92 -30.79
C LYS A 924 -27.98 -20.97 -31.98
N THR A 925 -28.36 -19.70 -31.82
CA THR A 925 -28.32 -18.68 -32.88
C THR A 925 -26.88 -18.41 -33.32
N PHE A 926 -25.96 -18.34 -32.37
CA PHE A 926 -24.52 -18.20 -32.63
C PHE A 926 -23.81 -19.51 -33.00
N LYS A 927 -24.55 -20.63 -33.15
CA LYS A 927 -24.00 -21.98 -33.45
C LYS A 927 -22.88 -22.42 -32.50
N LEU A 928 -22.96 -22.02 -31.23
CA LEU A 928 -21.98 -22.38 -30.21
C LEU A 928 -22.26 -23.76 -29.60
N ILE A 929 -23.47 -24.29 -29.79
CA ILE A 929 -23.90 -25.59 -29.29
C ILE A 929 -24.49 -26.45 -30.40
N THR A 930 -24.31 -27.76 -30.29
CA THR A 930 -25.00 -28.77 -31.10
C THR A 930 -26.39 -29.00 -30.49
N TRP A 931 -27.44 -28.90 -31.30
CA TRP A 931 -28.81 -29.02 -30.81
C TRP A 931 -29.62 -30.00 -31.67
N GLN A 932 -30.04 -31.11 -31.08
CA GLN A 932 -30.85 -32.14 -31.74
C GLN A 932 -32.14 -32.35 -30.96
N GLU A 933 -33.29 -32.07 -31.60
CA GLU A 933 -34.62 -32.35 -31.03
C GLU A 933 -35.09 -33.72 -31.52
N MET A 934 -35.40 -34.61 -30.59
CA MET A 934 -35.96 -35.92 -30.89
C MET A 934 -37.49 -35.87 -31.01
N PRO A 935 -38.12 -36.79 -31.76
CA PRO A 935 -39.58 -36.81 -31.97
C PRO A 935 -40.40 -36.96 -30.68
N ASP A 936 -39.78 -37.45 -29.61
CA ASP A 936 -40.37 -37.65 -28.29
C ASP A 936 -40.32 -36.40 -27.38
N GLY A 937 -39.81 -35.27 -27.88
CA GLY A 937 -39.69 -34.02 -27.12
C GLY A 937 -38.43 -33.90 -26.27
N ARG A 938 -37.55 -34.92 -26.29
CA ARG A 938 -36.21 -34.85 -25.68
C ARG A 938 -35.25 -34.07 -26.58
N VAL A 939 -34.31 -33.40 -25.94
CA VAL A 939 -33.24 -32.67 -26.61
C VAL A 939 -31.90 -33.25 -26.20
N ILE A 940 -31.03 -33.47 -27.18
CA ILE A 940 -29.63 -33.82 -26.99
C ILE A 940 -28.77 -32.60 -27.35
N THR A 941 -27.94 -32.16 -26.42
CA THR A 941 -27.00 -31.05 -26.60
C THR A 941 -25.62 -31.41 -26.07
N ASN A 942 -24.56 -30.74 -26.52
CA ASN A 942 -23.23 -30.91 -25.93
C ASN A 942 -23.14 -30.26 -24.53
N ASN A 943 -22.21 -30.72 -23.71
CA ASN A 943 -21.86 -30.04 -22.47
C ASN A 943 -21.23 -28.67 -22.73
N PHE A 944 -21.54 -27.70 -21.87
CA PHE A 944 -21.14 -26.31 -22.02
C PHE A 944 -19.81 -26.06 -21.32
N THR A 945 -18.74 -26.64 -21.85
CA THR A 945 -17.36 -26.37 -21.41
C THR A 945 -16.49 -26.03 -22.62
N LEU A 946 -15.44 -25.25 -22.41
CA LEU A 946 -14.51 -24.86 -23.46
C LEU A 946 -13.85 -26.10 -24.11
N ILE A 947 -13.60 -27.15 -23.33
CA ILE A 947 -13.09 -28.45 -23.82
C ILE A 947 -14.04 -29.07 -24.86
N ASN A 948 -15.35 -29.14 -24.54
CA ASN A 948 -16.33 -29.66 -25.48
C ASN A 948 -16.53 -28.72 -26.68
N PHE A 949 -16.42 -27.41 -26.50
CA PHE A 949 -16.50 -26.45 -27.60
C PHE A 949 -15.35 -26.63 -28.62
N VAL A 950 -14.11 -26.82 -28.16
CA VAL A 950 -12.97 -27.14 -29.04
C VAL A 950 -13.24 -28.43 -29.84
N LEU A 951 -13.80 -29.46 -29.20
CA LEU A 951 -14.19 -30.71 -29.87
C LEU A 951 -15.36 -30.55 -30.85
N VAL A 952 -16.29 -29.61 -30.61
CA VAL A 952 -17.35 -29.25 -31.57
C VAL A 952 -16.76 -28.58 -32.81
N VAL A 953 -15.75 -27.71 -32.65
CA VAL A 953 -15.14 -26.96 -33.75
C VAL A 953 -14.18 -27.82 -34.58
N PHE A 954 -13.30 -28.60 -33.93
CA PHE A 954 -12.23 -29.35 -34.61
C PHE A 954 -12.58 -30.84 -34.84
N GLY A 955 -13.66 -31.34 -34.24
CA GLY A 955 -14.03 -32.75 -34.28
C GLY A 955 -13.28 -33.62 -33.24
N PRO A 956 -13.49 -34.95 -33.27
CA PRO A 956 -12.87 -35.87 -32.33
C PRO A 956 -11.36 -35.97 -32.55
N VAL A 957 -10.59 -35.79 -31.49
CA VAL A 957 -9.12 -35.77 -31.51
C VAL A 957 -8.56 -36.44 -30.24
N HIS A 958 -7.28 -36.81 -30.26
CA HIS A 958 -6.61 -37.38 -29.08
C HIS A 958 -6.49 -36.35 -27.94
N GLU A 959 -6.48 -36.84 -26.69
CA GLU A 959 -6.36 -36.04 -25.46
C GLU A 959 -5.20 -35.02 -25.50
N LYS A 960 -4.03 -35.47 -25.97
CA LYS A 960 -2.84 -34.62 -26.12
C LYS A 960 -3.11 -33.42 -27.03
N VAL A 961 -3.79 -33.64 -28.15
CA VAL A 961 -4.06 -32.59 -29.14
C VAL A 961 -5.06 -31.58 -28.57
N VAL A 962 -6.12 -32.03 -27.90
CA VAL A 962 -7.08 -31.13 -27.22
C VAL A 962 -6.38 -30.28 -26.15
N THR A 963 -5.52 -30.91 -25.34
CA THR A 963 -4.76 -30.22 -24.29
C THR A 963 -3.84 -29.16 -24.88
N GLN A 964 -3.13 -29.48 -25.98
CA GLN A 964 -2.29 -28.51 -26.69
C GLN A 964 -3.10 -27.37 -27.31
N MET A 965 -4.28 -27.65 -27.88
CA MET A 965 -5.17 -26.62 -28.41
C MET A 965 -5.65 -25.66 -27.30
N LEU A 966 -6.03 -26.18 -26.13
CA LEU A 966 -6.45 -25.34 -25.00
C LEU A 966 -5.30 -24.53 -24.41
N MET A 967 -4.10 -25.10 -24.31
CA MET A 967 -2.89 -24.35 -23.94
C MET A 967 -2.57 -23.26 -24.97
N ALA A 968 -2.74 -23.52 -26.26
CA ALA A 968 -2.57 -22.51 -27.30
C ALA A 968 -3.61 -21.38 -27.17
N VAL A 969 -4.88 -21.71 -26.87
CA VAL A 969 -5.90 -20.70 -26.55
C VAL A 969 -5.48 -19.85 -25.35
N GLN A 970 -4.93 -20.47 -24.30
CA GLN A 970 -4.41 -19.75 -23.15
C GLN A 970 -3.30 -18.77 -23.53
N VAL A 971 -2.30 -19.20 -24.30
CA VAL A 971 -1.21 -18.32 -24.77
C VAL A 971 -1.73 -17.19 -25.65
N CYS A 972 -2.66 -17.47 -26.56
CA CYS A 972 -3.26 -16.43 -27.41
C CYS A 972 -4.00 -15.38 -26.56
N CYS A 973 -4.73 -15.80 -25.54
CA CYS A 973 -5.42 -14.89 -24.63
C CYS A 973 -4.45 -14.10 -23.74
N THR A 974 -3.32 -14.67 -23.31
CA THR A 974 -2.31 -13.91 -22.54
C THR A 974 -1.57 -12.91 -23.41
N ILE A 975 -1.28 -13.22 -24.68
CA ILE A 975 -0.76 -12.26 -25.65
C ILE A 975 -1.77 -11.13 -25.86
N LEU A 976 -3.05 -11.47 -26.05
CA LEU A 976 -4.11 -10.47 -26.15
C LEU A 976 -4.21 -9.62 -24.87
N ALA A 977 -4.00 -10.19 -23.69
CA ALA A 977 -3.97 -9.45 -22.44
C ALA A 977 -2.84 -8.40 -22.43
N PHE A 978 -1.63 -8.75 -22.89
CA PHE A 978 -0.54 -7.80 -23.04
C PHE A 978 -0.83 -6.71 -24.08
N VAL A 979 -1.49 -7.06 -25.19
CA VAL A 979 -1.95 -6.09 -26.19
C VAL A 979 -3.03 -5.16 -25.62
N ILE A 980 -3.96 -5.67 -24.81
CA ILE A 980 -4.95 -4.83 -24.14
C ILE A 980 -4.27 -3.89 -23.14
N ARG A 981 -3.29 -4.41 -22.39
CA ARG A 981 -2.62 -3.71 -21.30
C ARG A 981 -1.68 -2.60 -21.76
N TYR A 982 -0.84 -2.84 -22.76
CA TYR A 982 0.18 -1.86 -23.17
C TYR A 982 -0.33 -0.97 -24.31
N PRO A 983 -0.57 -1.47 -25.55
CA PRO A 983 -0.94 -0.58 -26.65
C PRO A 983 -2.40 -0.08 -26.63
N LEU A 984 -3.35 -0.81 -26.05
CA LEU A 984 -4.78 -0.41 -26.08
C LEU A 984 -5.25 0.35 -24.83
N ALA A 985 -4.47 0.38 -23.75
CA ALA A 985 -4.89 1.05 -22.52
C ALA A 985 -5.09 2.56 -22.72
N SER A 986 -4.26 3.19 -23.55
CA SER A 986 -4.40 4.59 -23.97
C SER A 986 -5.78 4.92 -24.55
N TYR A 987 -6.31 4.04 -25.40
CA TYR A 987 -7.64 4.19 -25.99
C TYR A 987 -8.76 4.22 -24.93
N PHE A 988 -8.59 3.48 -23.83
CA PHE A 988 -9.60 3.38 -22.78
C PHE A 988 -9.44 4.41 -21.67
N TYR A 989 -8.26 4.99 -21.46
CA TYR A 989 -8.04 5.85 -20.29
C TYR A 989 -7.18 7.13 -20.50
N ASP A 990 -6.48 7.33 -21.62
CA ASP A 990 -5.81 8.63 -21.86
C ASP A 990 -6.79 9.78 -22.15
N SER A 991 -6.32 11.02 -22.18
CA SER A 991 -7.16 12.19 -22.52
C SER A 991 -7.07 12.47 -24.01
#